data_AF-A0A7C1GMA5-F1
#
_entry.id   AF-A0A7C1GMA5-F1
#
_cell.length_a   1.000
_cell.length_b   1.000
_cell.length_c   1.000
_cell.angle_alpha   90.00
_cell.angle_beta   90.00
_cell.angle_gamma   90.00
#
_symmetry.space_group_name_H-M   'P 1'
#
loop_
_entity.id
_entity.type
_entity.pdbx_description
1 polymer ?
#
loop_
_entity_poly.entity_id
_entity_poly.type
_entity_poly.pdbx_seq_one_letter_code
_entity_poly.pdbx_strand_id
1 'polypeptide(L)'
;MSTRETSKIIAGLKFGILSPEMIRKLAVLRIETSELYDDEGFPIPGGLMDRRMGSIEPGAVCQTCGNRFTNCPGHFGYIELARPVVHPEFTPYIALLLKATCSKCGRLKLDEERIEKARKRMEVYSRKWPSLKIKYANTLLKEAAKATECPHCHAPQYKIKVDKPYTFYEEREEGLVRLTPLEIWERLSRIPDKDLEVVGIDPKEARPEWMVLRVVPVVPPSVRPSITLESGDRSEDDLTHKLVDIIRVNQRLKENIDSGSPSLVIEDLWGLLQYHVATYFDNELPGIPPARHRSGRALRTLAQRLKGKEGRFRGSLAGKRVDFSSRTVISPDPNLSINEVGVPIDVAKVLTVPEKVTSWNIEKMRQLVINGPDVWPGANYIIKPDGSRIDLRFARHREELSQALAPGYIVERHLMDGDIVLFNRQPSLHRISIMAHVVRVLPYKTFRLNLLVTIPYNADFDGDEMNLHVPQSEEARAEARELMLVERHIMTARYGAPIIGGLHDYITGAYLLTRKDTLLDKKEALRLLYLGNNSEPLVEPAILKPGPYWTGKQLVSMFLPKGLNYVGRASVAPSSGKCDEEYCENDGYILIKDGKLLLGVFDKQAIGAEKHGTVLHEIVREYGVEKARELMDGMFKVFIEYLDKYGFTMGVDSVEIPPEAERDVQEIVREAEKRVQELIEQYRSGELQPMPGKTRKETLEDLIMNVLAEARTRAGEIVSRHLGLLNHAVIMARTGARGSMLNLTQMAAIVGQQSVRGKRIERGYSGRTLSHFPVNDLSPQAKGFVQGSFRRGLSPEEFFFHAISGREGLVDTAVRTAQSGYMYRRLQSAMQDFYVSYDGTVRNSEGLVIQYRYGEDGVDPSRSDHGKPVDVDKLIKKVLAMRGERHE
;
A
#
# COMPACT_ATOMS: atom_id res chain seq x y z
N MET A 1 14.32 -38.62 -22.90
CA MET A 1 13.84 -38.86 -21.52
C MET A 1 14.31 -37.72 -20.66
N SER A 2 13.43 -36.77 -20.35
CA SER A 2 13.70 -35.68 -19.42
C SER A 2 13.59 -36.26 -18.00
N THR A 3 14.70 -36.26 -17.27
CA THR A 3 14.68 -36.35 -15.82
C THR A 3 13.93 -35.12 -15.31
N ARG A 4 12.60 -35.23 -15.18
CA ARG A 4 11.84 -34.31 -14.35
C ARG A 4 12.42 -34.45 -12.94
N GLU A 5 13.34 -33.57 -12.57
CA GLU A 5 13.69 -33.38 -11.17
C GLU A 5 12.36 -33.22 -10.42
N THR A 6 12.06 -34.16 -9.53
CA THR A 6 10.87 -34.08 -8.71
C THR A 6 11.04 -32.88 -7.78
N SER A 7 10.57 -31.71 -8.22
CA SER A 7 10.58 -30.49 -7.44
C SER A 7 9.78 -30.75 -6.16
N LYS A 8 10.45 -30.71 -5.01
CA LYS A 8 9.82 -30.81 -3.70
C LYS A 8 9.35 -29.41 -3.29
N ILE A 9 8.15 -29.33 -2.72
CA ILE A 9 7.61 -28.11 -2.13
C ILE A 9 7.81 -28.20 -0.61
N ILE A 10 8.10 -27.07 0.04
CA ILE A 10 8.24 -27.00 1.51
C ILE A 10 6.85 -27.12 2.12
N ALA A 11 6.57 -28.22 2.83
CA ALA A 11 5.29 -28.43 3.51
C ALA A 11 5.15 -27.60 4.80
N GLY A 12 6.26 -27.27 5.45
CA GLY A 12 6.28 -26.48 6.68
C GLY A 12 7.68 -26.35 7.26
N LEU A 13 7.82 -25.50 8.27
CA LEU A 13 9.08 -25.26 8.99
C LEU A 13 8.87 -25.57 10.48
N LYS A 14 9.69 -26.45 11.03
CA LYS A 14 9.72 -26.74 12.47
C LYS A 14 10.85 -25.93 13.11
N PHE A 15 10.50 -24.94 13.91
CA PHE A 15 11.48 -24.14 14.65
C PHE A 15 11.91 -24.84 15.94
N GLY A 16 13.17 -24.64 16.32
CA GLY A 16 13.79 -25.19 17.53
C GLY A 16 15.04 -24.40 17.92
N ILE A 17 15.71 -24.85 18.98
CA ILE A 17 17.01 -24.34 19.43
C ILE A 17 18.08 -25.32 18.95
N LEU A 18 19.15 -24.81 18.33
CA LEU A 18 20.24 -25.65 17.85
C LEU A 18 21.01 -26.24 19.04
N SER A 19 21.06 -27.57 19.12
CA SER A 19 21.88 -28.25 20.12
C SER A 19 23.38 -28.10 19.80
N PRO A 20 24.27 -28.14 20.81
CA PRO A 20 25.71 -28.11 20.58
C PRO A 20 26.19 -29.22 19.63
N GLU A 21 25.60 -30.41 19.72
CA GLU A 21 25.91 -31.55 18.85
C GLU A 21 25.48 -31.28 17.40
N MET A 22 24.30 -30.70 17.21
CA MET A 22 23.80 -30.32 15.89
C MET A 22 24.69 -29.23 15.27
N ILE A 23 25.11 -28.23 16.04
CA ILE A 23 26.03 -27.19 15.55
C ILE A 23 27.34 -27.80 15.08
N ARG A 24 27.95 -28.70 15.87
CA ARG A 24 29.19 -29.39 15.48
C ARG A 24 29.00 -30.27 14.24
N LYS A 25 27.84 -30.91 14.09
CA LYS A 25 27.51 -31.73 12.92
C LYS A 25 27.27 -30.91 11.65
N LEU A 26 26.69 -29.72 11.78
CA LEU A 26 26.43 -28.80 10.67
C LEU A 26 27.69 -28.08 10.19
N ALA A 27 28.64 -27.85 11.10
CA ALA A 27 29.84 -27.10 10.81
C ALA A 27 30.93 -27.95 10.16
N VAL A 28 31.65 -27.35 9.21
CA VAL A 28 32.69 -28.04 8.43
C VAL A 28 34.09 -27.89 9.03
N LEU A 29 34.29 -26.87 9.87
CA LEU A 29 35.49 -26.73 10.69
C LEU A 29 35.23 -26.04 12.02
N ARG A 30 36.13 -26.31 12.95
CA ARG A 30 36.33 -25.51 14.16
C ARG A 30 37.23 -24.32 13.83
N ILE A 31 36.84 -23.14 14.29
CA ILE A 31 37.63 -21.92 14.11
C ILE A 31 38.53 -21.73 15.33
N GLU A 32 39.83 -21.61 15.08
CA GLU A 32 40.84 -21.58 16.13
C GLU A 32 41.61 -20.27 16.17
N THR A 33 41.73 -19.53 15.07
CA THR A 33 42.53 -18.29 15.00
C THR A 33 41.65 -17.05 14.80
N SER A 34 42.09 -15.91 15.36
CA SER A 34 41.41 -14.62 15.19
C SER A 34 41.94 -13.80 14.00
N GLU A 35 43.05 -14.25 13.41
CA GLU A 35 43.66 -13.64 12.22
C GLU A 35 42.89 -14.07 10.96
N LEU A 36 42.75 -13.15 10.01
CA LEU A 36 41.91 -13.34 8.83
C LEU A 36 42.72 -13.79 7.60
N TYR A 37 43.83 -13.11 7.35
CA TYR A 37 44.70 -13.32 6.19
C TYR A 37 46.16 -13.35 6.64
N ASP A 38 46.98 -14.08 5.90
CA ASP A 38 48.44 -14.06 6.06
C ASP A 38 49.06 -12.80 5.42
N ASP A 39 50.38 -12.65 5.58
CA ASP A 39 51.15 -11.52 5.04
C ASP A 39 51.11 -11.44 3.49
N GLU A 40 50.77 -12.55 2.82
CA GLU A 40 50.60 -12.64 1.36
C GLU A 40 49.16 -12.32 0.92
N GLY A 41 48.25 -12.08 1.86
CA GLY A 41 46.84 -11.75 1.62
C GLY A 41 45.93 -12.95 1.37
N PHE A 42 46.41 -14.17 1.59
CA PHE A 42 45.59 -15.39 1.49
C PHE A 42 44.85 -15.67 2.81
N PRO A 43 43.64 -16.24 2.75
CA PRO A 43 42.91 -16.61 3.97
C PRO A 43 43.63 -17.69 4.78
N ILE A 44 43.77 -17.46 6.08
CA ILE A 44 44.46 -18.38 6.99
C ILE A 44 43.62 -19.66 7.21
N PRO A 45 44.21 -20.87 7.05
CA PRO A 45 43.54 -22.13 7.41
C PRO A 45 43.16 -22.15 8.90
N GLY A 46 41.92 -22.53 9.21
CA GLY A 46 41.40 -22.55 10.58
C GLY A 46 40.96 -21.17 11.11
N GLY A 47 41.08 -20.12 10.31
CA GLY A 47 40.59 -18.77 10.60
C GLY A 47 39.16 -18.51 10.12
N LEU A 48 38.70 -17.28 10.31
CA LEU A 48 37.33 -16.88 9.92
C LEU A 48 37.13 -16.81 8.39
N MET A 49 38.17 -16.68 7.58
CA MET A 49 38.02 -16.60 6.11
C MET A 49 38.41 -17.90 5.40
N ASP A 50 38.49 -19.02 6.12
CA ASP A 50 38.88 -20.33 5.59
C ASP A 50 37.99 -20.74 4.40
N ARG A 51 38.63 -21.16 3.30
CA ARG A 51 37.98 -21.54 2.02
C ARG A 51 37.03 -22.74 2.15
N ARG A 52 37.13 -23.53 3.23
CA ARG A 52 36.16 -24.58 3.58
C ARG A 52 34.80 -24.00 3.96
N MET A 53 34.72 -22.78 4.50
CA MET A 53 33.45 -22.10 4.79
C MET A 53 32.78 -21.51 3.53
N GLY A 54 33.49 -21.51 2.41
CA GLY A 54 33.11 -20.84 1.18
C GLY A 54 34.17 -19.83 0.74
N SER A 55 34.10 -19.40 -0.52
CA SER A 55 34.96 -18.35 -1.04
C SER A 55 34.11 -17.21 -1.61
N ILE A 56 34.55 -15.97 -1.37
CA ILE A 56 33.97 -14.73 -1.90
C ILE A 56 34.76 -14.17 -3.08
N GLU A 57 35.98 -14.67 -3.31
CA GLU A 57 36.87 -14.16 -4.35
C GLU A 57 36.44 -14.69 -5.74
N PRO A 58 36.33 -13.83 -6.77
CA PRO A 58 36.02 -14.28 -8.12
C PRO A 58 37.04 -15.30 -8.63
N GLY A 59 36.56 -16.46 -9.10
CA GLY A 59 37.40 -17.54 -9.63
C GLY A 59 37.91 -18.53 -8.58
N ALA A 60 37.86 -18.18 -7.29
CA ALA A 60 38.20 -19.11 -6.23
C ALA A 60 37.12 -20.18 -6.03
N VAL A 61 37.57 -21.39 -5.70
CA VAL A 61 36.72 -22.56 -5.53
C VAL A 61 36.62 -22.90 -4.04
N CYS A 62 35.42 -23.26 -3.58
CA CYS A 62 35.23 -23.72 -2.21
C CYS A 62 35.83 -25.12 -2.03
N GLN A 63 36.62 -25.32 -0.96
CA GLN A 63 37.24 -26.61 -0.67
C GLN A 63 36.25 -27.67 -0.17
N THR A 64 35.05 -27.28 0.27
CA THR A 64 34.03 -28.20 0.78
C THR A 64 33.09 -28.68 -0.33
N CYS A 65 32.54 -27.78 -1.15
CA CYS A 65 31.57 -28.15 -2.18
C CYS A 65 32.13 -28.16 -3.61
N GLY A 66 33.35 -27.66 -3.86
CA GLY A 66 33.92 -27.58 -5.21
C GLY A 66 33.26 -26.54 -6.13
N ASN A 67 32.25 -25.82 -5.65
CA ASN A 67 31.58 -24.77 -6.41
C ASN A 67 32.35 -23.44 -6.35
N ARG A 68 32.19 -22.65 -7.42
CA ARG A 68 32.58 -21.24 -7.43
C ARG A 68 31.62 -20.41 -6.58
N PHE A 69 32.02 -19.19 -6.23
CA PHE A 69 31.25 -18.25 -5.41
C PHE A 69 29.76 -18.16 -5.76
N THR A 70 29.39 -18.08 -7.04
CA THR A 70 27.98 -17.97 -7.48
C THR A 70 27.09 -19.15 -7.11
N ASN A 71 27.65 -20.36 -7.10
CA ASN A 71 26.90 -21.60 -6.85
C ASN A 71 27.23 -22.21 -5.47
N CYS A 72 28.07 -21.54 -4.67
CA CYS A 72 28.42 -21.99 -3.33
C CYS A 72 27.38 -21.48 -2.33
N PRO A 73 26.64 -22.35 -1.62
CA PRO A 73 25.65 -21.91 -0.63
C PRO A 73 26.30 -21.32 0.64
N GLY A 74 27.61 -21.54 0.83
CA GLY A 74 28.31 -21.26 2.08
C GLY A 74 28.18 -22.40 3.09
N HIS A 75 29.18 -22.55 3.95
CA HIS A 75 29.26 -23.62 4.95
C HIS A 75 29.58 -23.06 6.34
N PHE A 76 28.87 -23.55 7.36
CA PHE A 76 29.04 -23.08 8.73
C PHE A 76 30.38 -23.53 9.31
N GLY A 77 30.95 -22.68 10.16
CA GLY A 77 32.00 -23.04 11.12
C GLY A 77 31.43 -23.05 12.54
N TYR A 78 32.26 -23.38 13.53
CA TYR A 78 31.87 -23.21 14.93
C TYR A 78 33.04 -22.77 15.81
N ILE A 79 32.71 -22.09 16.91
CA ILE A 79 33.64 -21.74 17.98
C ILE A 79 33.22 -22.51 19.23
N GLU A 80 34.16 -23.27 19.80
CA GLU A 80 33.99 -23.93 21.09
C GLU A 80 34.32 -22.94 22.21
N LEU A 81 33.35 -22.61 23.05
CA LEU A 81 33.54 -21.65 24.14
C LEU A 81 34.28 -22.32 25.31
N ALA A 82 35.25 -21.62 25.89
CA ALA A 82 36.01 -22.09 27.06
C ALA A 82 35.12 -22.21 28.31
N ARG A 83 34.10 -21.35 28.43
CA ARG A 83 33.07 -21.40 29.47
C ARG A 83 31.68 -21.14 28.86
N PRO A 84 30.60 -21.69 29.45
CA PRO A 84 29.24 -21.48 28.95
C PRO A 84 28.82 -20.01 29.07
N VAL A 85 27.99 -19.55 28.13
CA VAL A 85 27.53 -18.16 28.03
C VAL A 85 26.01 -18.15 27.90
N VAL A 86 25.33 -17.29 28.65
CA VAL A 86 23.87 -17.16 28.55
C VAL A 86 23.50 -16.44 27.25
N HIS A 87 22.56 -17.00 26.48
CA HIS A 87 22.02 -16.28 25.33
C HIS A 87 21.06 -15.16 25.81
N PRO A 88 21.31 -13.88 25.47
CA PRO A 88 20.60 -12.73 26.07
C PRO A 88 19.09 -12.72 25.79
N GLU A 89 18.66 -13.15 24.61
CA GLU A 89 17.23 -13.19 24.24
C GLU A 89 16.43 -14.25 25.01
N PHE A 90 17.10 -15.30 25.54
CA PHE A 90 16.44 -16.35 26.29
C PHE A 90 16.39 -16.09 27.80
N THR A 91 16.98 -14.99 28.29
CA THR A 91 17.00 -14.61 29.72
C THR A 91 15.63 -14.70 30.39
N PRO A 92 14.51 -14.19 29.82
CA PRO A 92 13.20 -14.28 30.46
C PRO A 92 12.69 -15.73 30.62
N TYR A 93 12.99 -16.59 29.64
CA TYR A 93 12.59 -18.01 29.66
C TYR A 93 13.43 -18.80 30.66
N ILE A 94 14.75 -18.59 30.67
CA ILE A 94 15.66 -19.18 31.65
C ILE A 94 15.23 -18.78 33.07
N ALA A 95 14.93 -17.49 33.29
CA ALA A 95 14.46 -16.99 34.58
C ALA A 95 13.16 -17.67 35.03
N LEU A 96 12.21 -17.84 34.12
CA LEU A 96 10.93 -18.48 34.43
C LEU A 96 11.10 -19.97 34.76
N LEU A 97 11.95 -20.67 34.00
CA LEU A 97 12.26 -22.08 34.24
C LEU A 97 13.00 -22.28 35.57
N LEU A 98 14.07 -21.52 35.81
CA LEU A 98 14.81 -21.57 37.08
C LEU A 98 13.91 -21.30 38.29
N LYS A 99 12.90 -20.43 38.15
CA LYS A 99 11.91 -20.17 39.21
C LYS A 99 10.89 -21.29 39.35
N ALA A 100 10.53 -21.98 38.28
CA ALA A 100 9.48 -23.00 38.26
C ALA A 100 9.99 -24.41 38.63
N THR A 101 11.27 -24.70 38.41
CA THR A 101 11.89 -26.00 38.71
C THR A 101 12.66 -25.99 40.02
N CYS A 102 12.81 -27.15 40.65
CA CYS A 102 13.59 -27.28 41.87
C CYS A 102 15.10 -27.20 41.59
N SER A 103 15.83 -26.39 42.37
CA SER A 103 17.29 -26.26 42.30
C SER A 103 18.07 -27.56 42.52
N LYS A 104 17.52 -28.51 43.29
CA LYS A 104 18.18 -29.78 43.65
C LYS A 104 17.76 -30.93 42.73
N CYS A 105 16.46 -31.24 42.67
CA CYS A 105 15.95 -32.41 41.93
C CYS A 105 15.58 -32.14 40.46
N GLY A 106 15.54 -30.89 39.99
CA GLY A 106 15.22 -30.53 38.61
C GLY A 106 13.76 -30.73 38.20
N ARG A 107 12.91 -31.32 39.06
CA ARG A 107 11.48 -31.49 38.81
C ARG A 107 10.73 -30.15 38.86
N LEU A 108 9.62 -30.07 38.12
CA LEU A 108 8.67 -28.97 38.19
C LEU A 108 8.04 -28.90 39.59
N LYS A 109 7.91 -27.70 40.17
CA LYS A 109 7.36 -27.52 41.53
C LYS A 109 5.83 -27.56 41.55
N LEU A 110 5.26 -28.66 41.07
CA LEU A 110 3.84 -28.96 41.08
C LEU A 110 3.63 -30.40 41.58
N ASP A 111 2.48 -30.65 42.19
CA ASP A 111 2.12 -32.01 42.65
C ASP A 111 1.91 -32.96 41.46
N GLU A 112 2.22 -34.25 41.64
CA GLU A 112 2.13 -35.26 40.57
C GLU A 112 0.71 -35.36 39.97
N GLU A 113 -0.33 -35.24 40.81
CA GLU A 113 -1.73 -35.24 40.38
C GLU A 113 -2.05 -34.04 39.47
N ARG A 114 -1.44 -32.89 39.77
CA ARG A 114 -1.61 -31.67 38.99
C ARG A 114 -0.87 -31.77 37.65
N ILE A 115 0.32 -32.37 37.64
CA ILE A 115 1.12 -32.64 36.44
C ILE A 115 0.34 -33.54 35.47
N GLU A 116 -0.26 -34.62 35.96
CA GLU A 116 -1.02 -35.55 35.12
C GLU A 116 -2.29 -34.90 34.54
N LYS A 117 -3.00 -34.11 35.34
CA LYS A 117 -4.15 -33.32 34.85
C LYS A 117 -3.74 -32.28 33.80
N ALA A 118 -2.59 -31.62 34.00
CA ALA A 118 -2.06 -30.64 33.07
C ALA A 118 -1.66 -31.28 31.73
N ARG A 119 -1.02 -32.46 31.77
CA ARG A 119 -0.64 -33.25 30.58
C ARG A 119 -1.85 -33.56 29.70
N LYS A 120 -2.92 -34.12 30.28
CA LYS A 120 -4.16 -34.43 29.54
C LYS A 120 -4.80 -33.19 28.91
N ARG A 121 -4.83 -32.07 29.64
CA ARG A 121 -5.35 -30.79 29.14
C ARG A 121 -4.50 -30.22 28.01
N MET A 122 -3.17 -30.33 28.09
CA MET A 122 -2.27 -29.87 27.04
C MET A 122 -2.46 -30.61 25.73
N GLU A 123 -2.73 -31.91 25.76
CA GLU A 123 -2.99 -32.69 24.55
C GLU A 123 -4.26 -32.19 23.83
N VAL A 124 -5.33 -31.94 24.58
CA VAL A 124 -6.58 -31.40 24.04
C VAL A 124 -6.37 -30.00 23.45
N TYR A 125 -5.68 -29.12 24.18
CA TYR A 125 -5.41 -27.76 23.70
C TYR A 125 -4.47 -27.75 22.50
N SER A 126 -3.48 -28.65 22.44
CA SER A 126 -2.59 -28.75 21.28
C SER A 126 -3.32 -29.16 20.00
N ARG A 127 -4.41 -29.92 20.09
CA ARG A 127 -5.19 -30.35 18.93
C ARG A 127 -6.27 -29.34 18.52
N LYS A 128 -6.95 -28.72 19.48
CA LYS A 128 -8.10 -27.85 19.20
C LYS A 128 -7.81 -26.35 19.28
N TRP A 129 -6.90 -25.92 20.14
CA TRP A 129 -6.72 -24.50 20.49
C TRP A 129 -5.25 -24.14 20.78
N PRO A 130 -4.41 -23.95 19.74
CA PRO A 130 -2.98 -23.65 19.91
C PRO A 130 -2.71 -22.42 20.79
N SER A 131 -3.51 -21.35 20.67
CA SER A 131 -3.37 -20.13 21.48
C SER A 131 -3.61 -20.37 22.97
N LEU A 132 -4.55 -21.27 23.32
CA LEU A 132 -4.84 -21.65 24.71
C LEU A 132 -3.71 -22.48 25.32
N LYS A 133 -3.03 -23.31 24.51
CA LYS A 133 -1.84 -24.09 24.93
C LYS A 133 -0.76 -23.17 25.53
N ILE A 134 -0.38 -22.12 24.81
CA ILE A 134 0.67 -21.17 25.23
C ILE A 134 0.26 -20.43 26.51
N LYS A 135 -1.00 -19.98 26.58
CA LYS A 135 -1.52 -19.28 27.76
C LYS A 135 -1.51 -20.19 28.99
N TYR A 136 -1.97 -21.44 28.84
CA TYR A 136 -2.03 -22.40 29.93
C TYR A 136 -0.62 -22.80 30.41
N ALA A 137 0.35 -22.98 29.50
CA ALA A 137 1.74 -23.29 29.85
C ALA A 137 2.38 -22.19 30.71
N ASN A 138 2.20 -20.93 30.32
CA ASN A 138 2.68 -19.78 31.10
C ASN A 138 2.00 -19.68 32.48
N THR A 139 0.72 -20.05 32.59
CA THR A 139 0.03 -20.10 33.89
C THR A 139 0.63 -21.17 34.80
N LEU A 140 0.90 -22.37 34.27
CA LEU A 140 1.52 -23.47 35.04
C LEU A 140 2.92 -23.08 35.53
N LEU A 141 3.74 -22.46 34.69
CA LEU A 141 5.07 -21.99 35.10
C LEU A 141 5.00 -20.92 36.21
N LYS A 142 4.04 -20.01 36.15
CA LYS A 142 3.82 -19.00 37.20
C LYS A 142 3.25 -19.60 38.49
N GLU A 143 2.44 -20.64 38.40
CA GLU A 143 1.92 -21.40 39.53
C GLU A 143 3.07 -22.11 40.26
N ALA A 144 3.89 -22.87 39.51
CA ALA A 144 5.08 -23.55 40.02
C ALA A 144 6.11 -22.58 40.63
N ALA A 145 6.25 -21.38 40.04
CA ALA A 145 7.18 -20.36 40.53
C ALA A 145 6.86 -19.83 41.94
N LYS A 146 5.62 -19.98 42.43
CA LYS A 146 5.22 -19.52 43.77
C LYS A 146 5.59 -20.51 44.89
N ALA A 147 5.86 -21.76 44.56
CA ALA A 147 6.20 -22.78 45.56
C ALA A 147 7.56 -22.45 46.22
N THR A 148 7.54 -22.30 47.54
CA THR A 148 8.70 -22.03 48.42
C THR A 148 9.43 -23.30 48.84
N GLU A 149 8.75 -24.44 48.81
CA GLU A 149 9.30 -25.77 49.10
C GLU A 149 9.02 -26.69 47.91
N CYS A 150 9.94 -27.60 47.60
CA CYS A 150 9.75 -28.57 46.53
C CYS A 150 8.83 -29.73 46.96
N PRO A 151 7.73 -30.02 46.23
CA PRO A 151 6.82 -31.13 46.53
C PRO A 151 7.45 -32.53 46.43
N HIS A 152 8.59 -32.66 45.76
CA HIS A 152 9.22 -33.97 45.49
C HIS A 152 10.40 -34.29 46.41
N CYS A 153 11.22 -33.31 46.76
CA CYS A 153 12.44 -33.52 47.54
C CYS A 153 12.55 -32.64 48.78
N HIS A 154 11.49 -31.88 49.12
CA HIS A 154 11.40 -31.01 50.29
C HIS A 154 12.55 -30.01 50.45
N ALA A 155 13.25 -29.68 49.35
CA ALA A 155 14.34 -28.73 49.38
C ALA A 155 13.80 -27.29 49.40
N PRO A 156 14.33 -26.40 50.26
CA PRO A 156 13.93 -25.00 50.28
C PRO A 156 14.30 -24.33 48.96
N GLN A 157 13.40 -23.48 48.46
CA GLN A 157 13.57 -22.78 47.19
C GLN A 157 13.81 -21.29 47.43
N TYR A 158 14.97 -20.83 46.98
CA TYR A 158 15.37 -19.43 47.09
C TYR A 158 14.75 -18.58 45.97
N LYS A 159 14.54 -17.30 46.26
CA LYS A 159 14.01 -16.36 45.26
C LYS A 159 15.11 -15.97 44.28
N ILE A 160 14.78 -16.05 42.98
CA ILE A 160 15.69 -15.67 41.90
C ILE A 160 15.35 -14.26 41.41
N LYS A 161 16.32 -13.34 41.53
CA LYS A 161 16.26 -11.99 40.95
C LYS A 161 17.08 -11.98 39.66
N VAL A 162 16.57 -11.26 38.66
CA VAL A 162 17.26 -11.10 37.37
C VAL A 162 17.64 -9.65 37.26
N ASP A 163 18.93 -9.39 37.11
CA ASP A 163 19.43 -8.09 36.72
C ASP A 163 19.64 -8.08 35.21
N LYS A 164 18.92 -7.19 34.52
CA LYS A 164 18.88 -7.20 33.06
C LYS A 164 20.23 -6.72 32.51
N PRO A 165 20.74 -7.33 31.42
CA PRO A 165 20.02 -8.20 30.49
C PRO A 165 20.30 -9.71 30.56
N TYR A 166 21.29 -10.18 31.33
CA TYR A 166 21.64 -11.63 31.40
C TYR A 166 22.21 -12.10 32.75
N THR A 167 22.12 -11.29 33.81
CA THR A 167 22.70 -11.63 35.12
C THR A 167 21.62 -12.16 36.06
N PHE A 168 21.92 -13.26 36.77
CA PHE A 168 20.99 -13.92 37.67
C PHE A 168 21.55 -13.94 39.09
N TYR A 169 20.69 -13.65 40.07
CA TYR A 169 21.00 -13.66 41.49
C TYR A 169 20.02 -14.56 42.25
N GLU A 170 20.54 -15.32 43.20
CA GLU A 170 19.79 -16.15 44.13
C GLU A 170 19.85 -15.51 45.52
N GLU A 171 18.69 -15.23 46.11
CA GLU A 171 18.56 -14.61 47.44
C GLU A 171 18.67 -15.69 48.52
N ARG A 172 19.85 -15.79 49.13
CA ARG A 172 20.15 -16.68 50.26
C ARG A 172 20.19 -15.89 51.56
N GLU A 173 20.27 -16.59 52.69
CA GLU A 173 20.35 -15.96 54.02
C GLU A 173 21.60 -15.06 54.17
N GLU A 174 22.68 -15.38 53.45
CA GLU A 174 23.95 -14.64 53.39
C GLU A 174 23.93 -13.44 52.42
N GLY A 175 22.81 -13.20 51.72
CA GLY A 175 22.65 -12.12 50.75
C GLY A 175 22.40 -12.61 49.31
N LEU A 176 22.67 -11.73 48.33
CA LEU A 176 22.46 -12.02 46.91
C LEU A 176 23.70 -12.72 46.32
N VAL A 177 23.57 -14.01 46.01
CA VAL A 177 24.62 -14.80 45.36
C VAL A 177 24.41 -14.80 43.85
N ARG A 178 25.43 -14.44 43.08
CA ARG A 178 25.38 -14.48 41.61
C ARG A 178 25.41 -15.92 41.12
N LEU A 179 24.46 -16.31 40.28
CA LEU A 179 24.46 -17.60 39.60
C LEU A 179 25.36 -17.54 38.37
N THR A 180 26.31 -18.47 38.27
CA THR A 180 27.17 -18.56 37.09
C THR A 180 26.43 -19.23 35.93
N PRO A 181 26.74 -18.92 34.65
CA PRO A 181 26.13 -19.62 33.52
C PRO A 181 26.32 -21.14 33.55
N LEU A 182 27.40 -21.63 34.17
CA LEU A 182 27.64 -23.06 34.36
C LEU A 182 26.62 -23.68 35.32
N GLU A 183 26.38 -23.06 36.48
CA GLU A 183 25.36 -23.52 37.43
C GLU A 183 23.95 -23.50 36.82
N ILE A 184 23.64 -22.46 36.03
CA ILE A 184 22.37 -22.37 35.31
C ILE A 184 22.22 -23.54 34.35
N TRP A 185 23.26 -23.83 33.56
CA TRP A 185 23.27 -24.95 32.62
C TRP A 185 23.07 -26.29 33.33
N GLU A 186 23.75 -26.53 34.45
CA GLU A 186 23.60 -27.76 35.23
C GLU A 186 22.19 -27.93 35.77
N ARG A 187 21.58 -26.86 36.32
CA ARG A 187 20.21 -26.90 36.84
C ARG A 187 19.20 -27.19 35.73
N LEU A 188 19.34 -26.54 34.57
CA LEU A 188 18.45 -26.73 33.42
C LEU A 188 18.59 -28.14 32.81
N SER A 189 19.80 -28.70 32.80
CA SER A 189 20.06 -30.04 32.26
C SER A 189 19.40 -31.16 33.08
N ARG A 190 19.17 -30.94 34.38
CA ARG A 190 18.49 -31.90 35.27
C ARG A 190 17.00 -32.05 35.02
N ILE A 191 16.37 -31.14 34.27
CA ILE A 191 14.92 -31.16 34.04
C ILE A 191 14.59 -32.38 33.15
N PRO A 192 13.68 -33.28 33.57
CA PRO A 192 13.29 -34.43 32.76
C PRO A 192 12.35 -34.02 31.63
N ASP A 193 12.41 -34.75 30.51
CA ASP A 193 11.60 -34.48 29.31
C ASP A 193 10.09 -34.46 29.59
N LYS A 194 9.63 -35.31 30.50
CA LYS A 194 8.21 -35.38 30.90
C LYS A 194 7.71 -34.07 31.50
N ASP A 195 8.55 -33.34 32.23
CA ASP A 195 8.18 -32.08 32.86
C ASP A 195 8.19 -30.94 31.82
N LEU A 196 9.06 -31.01 30.81
CA LEU A 196 9.11 -30.06 29.69
C LEU A 196 7.85 -30.13 28.83
N GLU A 197 7.36 -31.33 28.53
CA GLU A 197 6.12 -31.55 27.78
C GLU A 197 4.92 -30.86 28.45
N VAL A 198 4.85 -30.90 29.79
CA VAL A 198 3.76 -30.32 30.60
C VAL A 198 3.74 -28.79 30.50
N VAL A 199 4.91 -28.17 30.41
CA VAL A 199 5.05 -26.71 30.22
C VAL A 199 5.10 -26.32 28.74
N GLY A 200 4.80 -27.24 27.83
CA GLY A 200 4.66 -26.98 26.40
C GLY A 200 5.97 -26.79 25.64
N ILE A 201 7.10 -27.25 26.19
CA ILE A 201 8.42 -27.26 25.54
C ILE A 201 8.64 -28.63 24.90
N ASP A 202 9.05 -28.68 23.62
CA ASP A 202 9.40 -29.94 22.94
C ASP A 202 10.83 -30.36 23.35
N PRO A 203 11.00 -31.48 24.07
CA PRO A 203 12.31 -31.94 24.52
C PRO A 203 13.23 -32.38 23.38
N LYS A 204 12.72 -32.65 22.17
CA LYS A 204 13.58 -33.02 21.03
C LYS A 204 14.19 -31.82 20.34
N GLU A 205 13.53 -30.67 20.39
CA GLU A 205 13.88 -29.50 19.57
C GLU A 205 14.31 -28.28 20.37
N ALA A 206 13.95 -28.17 21.65
CA ALA A 206 14.15 -26.94 22.42
C ALA A 206 14.49 -27.20 23.89
N ARG A 207 15.43 -28.11 24.15
CA ARG A 207 15.93 -28.37 25.50
C ARG A 207 16.45 -27.07 26.17
N PRO A 208 16.05 -26.77 27.41
CA PRO A 208 16.41 -25.50 28.07
C PRO A 208 17.90 -25.25 28.22
N GLU A 209 18.70 -26.31 28.41
CA GLU A 209 20.15 -26.20 28.56
C GLU A 209 20.83 -25.65 27.29
N TRP A 210 20.21 -25.77 26.11
CA TRP A 210 20.74 -25.20 24.87
C TRP A 210 20.59 -23.67 24.81
N MET A 211 19.79 -23.07 25.71
CA MET A 211 19.73 -21.60 25.87
C MET A 211 21.01 -21.03 26.51
N VAL A 212 21.82 -21.90 27.14
CA VAL A 212 23.17 -21.57 27.60
C VAL A 212 24.17 -22.14 26.60
N LEU A 213 24.78 -21.24 25.83
CA LEU A 213 25.63 -21.58 24.71
C LEU A 213 26.96 -22.15 25.22
N ARG A 214 27.32 -23.33 24.71
CA ARG A 214 28.68 -23.89 24.80
C ARG A 214 29.44 -23.81 23.48
N VAL A 215 28.68 -23.76 22.38
CA VAL A 215 29.21 -23.70 21.02
C VAL A 215 28.47 -22.57 20.31
N VAL A 216 29.20 -21.71 19.61
CA VAL A 216 28.63 -20.64 18.79
C VAL A 216 28.80 -21.02 17.32
N PRO A 217 27.70 -21.11 16.54
CA PRO A 217 27.80 -21.33 15.10
C PRO A 217 28.34 -20.06 14.43
N VAL A 218 29.32 -20.23 13.54
CA VAL A 218 29.91 -19.15 12.77
C VAL A 218 29.33 -19.17 11.36
N VAL A 219 28.72 -18.04 10.99
CA VAL A 219 28.12 -17.87 9.67
C VAL A 219 29.19 -17.87 8.57
N PRO A 220 28.87 -18.43 7.39
CA PRO A 220 29.80 -18.48 6.26
C PRO A 220 30.16 -17.09 5.73
N PRO A 221 31.33 -16.93 5.08
CA PRO A 221 31.73 -15.68 4.41
C PRO A 221 30.69 -15.11 3.43
N SER A 222 29.87 -15.96 2.80
CA SER A 222 28.77 -15.52 1.91
C SER A 222 27.72 -14.63 2.60
N VAL A 223 27.57 -14.74 3.93
CA VAL A 223 26.65 -13.92 4.75
C VAL A 223 27.34 -12.67 5.33
N ARG A 224 28.68 -12.67 5.37
CA ARG A 224 29.52 -11.58 5.90
C ARG A 224 30.61 -11.20 4.87
N PRO A 225 30.20 -10.70 3.69
CA PRO A 225 31.12 -10.36 2.61
C PRO A 225 32.01 -9.18 3.01
N SER A 226 33.27 -9.21 2.60
CA SER A 226 34.15 -8.05 2.68
C SER A 226 33.90 -7.11 1.50
N ILE A 227 34.07 -5.80 1.73
CA ILE A 227 33.94 -4.76 0.71
C ILE A 227 35.33 -4.19 0.45
N THR A 228 35.79 -4.23 -0.78
CA THR A 228 36.99 -3.51 -1.21
C THR A 228 36.64 -2.04 -1.44
N LEU A 229 37.27 -1.14 -0.68
CA LEU A 229 37.16 0.30 -0.88
C LEU A 229 37.91 0.72 -2.15
N GLU A 230 37.62 1.91 -2.67
CA GLU A 230 38.32 2.47 -3.84
C GLU A 230 39.83 2.66 -3.60
N SER A 231 40.26 2.78 -2.33
CA SER A 231 41.67 2.81 -1.94
C SER A 231 42.39 1.47 -2.11
N GLY A 232 41.67 0.38 -2.42
CA GLY A 232 42.20 -0.98 -2.44
C GLY A 232 42.15 -1.70 -1.09
N ASP A 233 41.83 -0.98 0.00
CA ASP A 233 41.72 -1.57 1.33
C ASP A 233 40.47 -2.43 1.47
N ARG A 234 40.60 -3.58 2.15
CA ARG A 234 39.47 -4.45 2.48
C ARG A 234 38.80 -3.96 3.76
N SER A 235 37.55 -3.51 3.64
CA SER A 235 36.65 -3.29 4.77
C SER A 235 35.91 -4.58 5.09
N GLU A 236 36.21 -5.16 6.25
CA GLU A 236 35.54 -6.36 6.72
C GLU A 236 34.13 -6.07 7.25
N ASP A 237 33.30 -7.12 7.28
CA ASP A 237 31.93 -7.04 7.75
C ASP A 237 31.84 -6.85 9.27
N ASP A 238 30.82 -6.12 9.74
CA ASP A 238 30.58 -5.87 11.17
C ASP A 238 30.47 -7.17 12.01
N LEU A 239 29.94 -8.27 11.44
CA LEU A 239 29.89 -9.58 12.11
C LEU A 239 31.27 -10.22 12.22
N THR A 240 32.12 -10.10 11.19
CA THR A 240 33.50 -10.60 11.21
C THR A 240 34.27 -9.93 12.34
N HIS A 241 34.18 -8.60 12.46
CA HIS A 241 34.81 -7.87 13.57
C HIS A 241 34.42 -8.40 14.94
N LYS A 242 33.12 -8.68 15.15
CA LYS A 242 32.64 -9.17 16.44
C LYS A 242 33.07 -10.61 16.72
N LEU A 243 33.11 -11.46 15.70
CA LEU A 243 33.61 -12.84 15.80
C LEU A 243 35.10 -12.86 16.16
N VAL A 244 35.91 -11.97 15.58
CA VAL A 244 37.33 -11.80 15.95
C VAL A 244 37.48 -11.50 17.44
N ASP A 245 36.69 -10.58 17.97
CA ASP A 245 36.72 -10.26 19.40
C ASP A 245 36.33 -11.46 20.28
N ILE A 246 35.30 -12.21 19.89
CA ILE A 246 34.85 -13.42 20.61
C ILE A 246 35.99 -14.43 20.65
N ILE A 247 36.65 -14.71 19.52
CA ILE A 247 37.74 -15.69 19.45
C ILE A 247 38.90 -15.24 20.34
N ARG A 248 39.31 -13.97 20.24
CA ARG A 248 40.43 -13.43 21.02
C ARG A 248 40.20 -13.53 22.53
N VAL A 249 39.00 -13.16 23.01
CA VAL A 249 38.68 -13.26 24.44
C VAL A 249 38.54 -14.72 24.87
N ASN A 250 37.97 -15.58 24.03
CA ASN A 250 37.82 -17.01 24.31
C ASN A 250 39.17 -17.74 24.42
N GLN A 251 40.14 -17.42 23.55
CA GLN A 251 41.51 -17.93 23.62
C GLN A 251 42.20 -17.47 24.91
N ARG A 252 42.17 -16.16 25.20
CA ARG A 252 42.74 -15.61 26.44
C ARG A 252 42.14 -16.25 27.69
N LEU A 253 40.82 -16.46 27.71
CA LEU A 253 40.14 -17.12 28.82
C LEU A 253 40.63 -18.56 28.98
N LYS A 254 40.78 -19.30 27.88
CA LYS A 254 41.29 -20.67 27.89
C LYS A 254 42.74 -20.74 28.42
N GLU A 255 43.63 -19.91 27.90
CA GLU A 255 45.04 -19.84 28.33
C GLU A 255 45.17 -19.50 29.82
N ASN A 256 44.35 -18.57 30.34
CA ASN A 256 44.36 -18.20 31.75
C ASN A 256 43.80 -19.31 32.66
N ILE A 257 42.83 -20.09 32.19
CA ILE A 257 42.32 -21.26 32.91
C ILE A 257 43.41 -22.34 32.97
N ASP A 258 44.05 -22.64 31.84
CA ASP A 258 45.09 -23.67 31.74
C ASP A 258 46.36 -23.29 32.53
N SER A 259 46.64 -21.98 32.65
CA SER A 259 47.78 -21.44 33.43
C SER A 259 47.51 -21.31 34.93
N GLY A 260 46.27 -21.57 35.40
CA GLY A 260 45.90 -21.49 36.81
C GLY A 260 45.81 -20.05 37.36
N SER A 261 45.41 -19.07 36.53
CA SER A 261 45.24 -17.68 36.94
C SER A 261 44.19 -17.51 38.06
N PRO A 262 44.27 -16.42 38.87
CA PRO A 262 43.30 -16.15 39.95
C PRO A 262 41.84 -16.10 39.45
N SER A 263 40.90 -16.57 40.29
CA SER A 263 39.48 -16.65 39.96
C SER A 263 38.87 -15.31 39.50
N LEU A 264 39.28 -14.20 40.11
CA LEU A 264 38.79 -12.86 39.76
C LEU A 264 39.10 -12.50 38.30
N VAL A 265 40.31 -12.83 37.81
CA VAL A 265 40.72 -12.58 36.41
C VAL A 265 39.91 -13.44 35.44
N ILE A 266 39.65 -14.70 35.82
CA ILE A 266 38.84 -15.62 35.03
C ILE A 266 37.39 -15.12 34.95
N GLU A 267 36.83 -14.63 36.05
CA GLU A 267 35.46 -14.07 36.10
C GLU A 267 35.33 -12.79 35.26
N ASP A 268 36.32 -11.91 35.27
CA ASP A 268 36.34 -10.71 34.44
C ASP A 268 36.41 -11.04 32.94
N LEU A 269 37.31 -11.97 32.55
CA LEU A 269 37.39 -12.46 31.18
C LEU A 269 36.12 -13.19 30.74
N TRP A 270 35.48 -13.93 31.64
CA TRP A 270 34.19 -14.57 31.36
C TRP A 270 33.07 -13.52 31.18
N GLY A 271 33.05 -12.47 32.01
CA GLY A 271 32.15 -11.33 31.85
C GLY A 271 32.34 -10.63 30.51
N LEU A 272 33.60 -10.47 30.07
CA LEU A 272 33.93 -9.90 28.77
C LEU A 272 33.47 -10.81 27.61
N LEU A 273 33.68 -12.13 27.72
CA LEU A 273 33.19 -13.10 26.74
C LEU A 273 31.66 -13.03 26.61
N GLN A 274 30.95 -12.97 27.74
CA GLN A 274 29.50 -12.80 27.79
C GLN A 274 29.05 -11.51 27.10
N TYR A 275 29.77 -10.39 27.28
CA TYR A 275 29.52 -9.14 26.57
C TYR A 275 29.69 -9.28 25.05
N HIS A 276 30.79 -9.88 24.58
CA HIS A 276 31.03 -10.01 23.14
C HIS A 276 30.04 -10.94 22.45
N VAL A 277 29.66 -12.05 23.09
CA VAL A 277 28.63 -12.94 22.56
C VAL A 277 27.25 -12.26 22.58
N ALA A 278 26.90 -11.56 23.66
CA ALA A 278 25.60 -10.88 23.75
C ALA A 278 25.44 -9.81 22.65
N THR A 279 26.46 -8.96 22.47
CA THR A 279 26.44 -7.91 21.44
C THR A 279 26.53 -8.45 20.00
N TYR A 280 27.06 -9.67 19.80
CA TYR A 280 27.01 -10.37 18.51
C TYR A 280 25.58 -10.78 18.11
N PHE A 281 24.75 -11.20 19.06
CA PHE A 281 23.35 -11.50 18.78
C PHE A 281 22.51 -10.22 18.66
N ASP A 282 22.62 -9.32 19.65
CA ASP A 282 21.93 -8.04 19.63
C ASP A 282 22.80 -6.93 20.25
N ASN A 283 23.17 -5.94 19.43
CA ASN A 283 23.99 -4.81 19.86
C ASN A 283 23.19 -3.61 20.44
N GLU A 284 21.86 -3.71 20.47
CA GLU A 284 20.94 -2.69 21.00
C GLU A 284 20.28 -3.14 22.32
N LEU A 285 20.90 -4.10 23.02
CA LEU A 285 20.43 -4.56 24.32
C LEU A 285 20.43 -3.42 25.36
N PRO A 286 19.37 -3.29 26.16
CA PRO A 286 19.27 -2.24 27.18
C PRO A 286 20.28 -2.49 28.31
N GLY A 287 20.97 -1.44 28.74
CA GLY A 287 21.93 -1.49 29.86
C GLY A 287 23.34 -1.96 29.48
N ILE A 288 23.60 -2.28 28.21
CA ILE A 288 24.93 -2.65 27.70
C ILE A 288 25.46 -1.56 26.78
N PRO A 289 26.75 -1.15 26.89
CA PRO A 289 27.33 -0.21 25.94
C PRO A 289 27.44 -0.84 24.55
N PRO A 290 26.91 -0.19 23.50
CA PRO A 290 26.93 -0.75 22.15
C PRO A 290 28.37 -0.87 21.65
N ALA A 291 28.70 -2.02 21.07
CA ALA A 291 29.98 -2.23 20.43
C ALA A 291 30.09 -1.33 19.18
N ARG A 292 31.19 -0.59 19.09
CA ARG A 292 31.46 0.39 18.03
C ARG A 292 32.69 -0.01 17.24
N HIS A 293 32.68 0.35 15.96
CA HIS A 293 33.87 0.35 15.13
C HIS A 293 34.86 1.43 15.62
N ARG A 294 36.13 1.37 15.19
CA ARG A 294 37.15 2.40 15.51
C ARG A 294 36.73 3.80 15.06
N SER A 295 35.85 3.91 14.08
CA SER A 295 35.26 5.16 13.59
C SER A 295 34.13 5.73 14.47
N GLY A 296 33.76 5.05 15.56
CA GLY A 296 32.67 5.44 16.44
C GLY A 296 31.27 5.00 15.99
N ARG A 297 31.12 4.45 14.77
CA ARG A 297 29.87 3.86 14.26
C ARG A 297 29.50 2.61 15.07
N ALA A 298 28.25 2.49 15.53
CA ALA A 298 27.76 1.26 16.16
C ALA A 298 27.72 0.10 15.14
N LEU A 299 28.16 -1.09 15.55
CA LEU A 299 28.15 -2.27 14.69
C LEU A 299 26.71 -2.78 14.47
N ARG A 300 26.39 -3.19 13.24
CA ARG A 300 25.12 -3.82 12.89
C ARG A 300 25.24 -5.34 12.94
N THR A 301 24.79 -5.93 14.04
CA THR A 301 24.87 -7.38 14.27
C THR A 301 23.58 -8.11 13.87
N LEU A 302 23.38 -9.36 14.31
CA LEU A 302 22.33 -10.24 13.76
C LEU A 302 20.92 -9.67 13.93
N ALA A 303 20.59 -9.17 15.13
CA ALA A 303 19.28 -8.58 15.41
C ALA A 303 18.99 -7.38 14.51
N GLN A 304 19.94 -6.45 14.34
CA GLN A 304 19.78 -5.26 13.50
C GLN A 304 19.63 -5.59 12.02
N ARG A 305 20.24 -6.68 11.53
CA ARG A 305 20.06 -7.15 10.16
C ARG A 305 18.65 -7.68 9.90
N LEU A 306 17.98 -8.22 10.91
CA LEU A 306 16.64 -8.78 10.79
C LEU A 306 15.54 -7.74 11.11
N LYS A 307 15.74 -6.97 12.19
CA LYS A 307 14.81 -5.95 12.70
C LYS A 307 14.89 -4.66 11.86
N GLY A 308 13.90 -3.78 12.02
CA GLY A 308 13.90 -2.45 11.40
C GLY A 308 13.25 -2.36 10.02
N LYS A 309 13.19 -1.14 9.46
CA LYS A 309 12.56 -0.87 8.14
C LYS A 309 13.40 -1.41 6.98
N GLU A 310 14.71 -1.30 7.10
CA GLU A 310 15.70 -1.81 6.12
C GLU A 310 16.18 -3.23 6.44
N GLY A 311 15.68 -3.84 7.51
CA GLY A 311 16.01 -5.22 7.86
C GLY A 311 15.55 -6.23 6.81
N ARG A 312 16.17 -7.40 6.78
CA ARG A 312 15.97 -8.45 5.77
C ARG A 312 14.50 -8.83 5.56
N PHE A 313 13.70 -8.92 6.62
CA PHE A 313 12.28 -9.26 6.51
C PHE A 313 11.50 -8.23 5.67
N ARG A 314 11.72 -6.93 5.89
CA ARG A 314 10.99 -5.87 5.19
C ARG A 314 11.62 -5.49 3.86
N GLY A 315 12.95 -5.40 3.80
CA GLY A 315 13.66 -4.89 2.63
C GLY A 315 14.08 -5.94 1.62
N SER A 316 14.06 -7.24 1.98
CA SER A 316 14.52 -8.31 1.08
C SER A 316 13.58 -9.50 0.97
N LEU A 317 12.65 -9.72 1.90
CA LEU A 317 11.71 -10.85 1.84
C LEU A 317 10.30 -10.40 1.45
N ALA A 318 9.69 -9.53 2.26
CA ALA A 318 8.33 -9.03 2.00
C ALA A 318 8.26 -8.10 0.78
N GLY A 319 9.34 -7.39 0.47
CA GLY A 319 9.48 -6.57 -0.72
C GLY A 319 10.88 -6.71 -1.30
N LYS A 320 10.96 -6.76 -2.62
CA LYS A 320 12.21 -6.85 -3.38
C LYS A 320 12.17 -5.87 -4.55
N ARG A 321 13.34 -5.49 -5.04
CA ARG A 321 13.45 -4.93 -6.39
C ARG A 321 13.26 -6.06 -7.38
N VAL A 322 12.54 -5.78 -8.45
CA VAL A 322 12.20 -6.76 -9.49
C VAL A 322 12.80 -6.32 -10.81
N ASP A 323 13.19 -7.29 -11.62
CA ASP A 323 13.62 -7.05 -13.01
C ASP A 323 12.39 -6.81 -13.91
N PHE A 324 12.64 -6.51 -15.20
CA PHE A 324 11.60 -6.28 -16.21
C PHE A 324 10.56 -5.21 -15.82
N SER A 325 11.06 -4.13 -15.24
CA SER A 325 10.27 -2.96 -14.87
C SER A 325 10.84 -1.68 -15.47
N SER A 326 9.99 -0.70 -15.70
CA SER A 326 10.36 0.65 -16.16
C SER A 326 9.51 1.71 -15.45
N ARG A 327 9.97 2.95 -15.46
CA ARG A 327 9.30 4.10 -14.86
C ARG A 327 9.54 5.33 -15.73
N THR A 328 8.49 6.09 -16.04
CA THR A 328 8.58 7.38 -16.71
C THR A 328 7.33 8.22 -16.42
N VAL A 329 7.37 9.49 -16.85
CA VAL A 329 6.26 10.45 -16.77
C VAL A 329 5.08 9.97 -17.61
N ILE A 330 3.87 10.23 -17.13
CA ILE A 330 2.63 9.94 -17.86
C ILE A 330 2.13 11.15 -18.65
N SER A 331 1.39 10.87 -19.73
CA SER A 331 0.76 11.87 -20.59
C SER A 331 -0.65 11.42 -20.97
N PRO A 332 -1.61 12.35 -21.15
CA PRO A 332 -2.98 11.99 -21.48
C PRO A 332 -3.10 11.60 -22.96
N ASP A 333 -3.87 10.56 -23.27
CA ASP A 333 -4.23 10.20 -24.64
C ASP A 333 -5.65 9.61 -24.70
N PRO A 334 -6.68 10.40 -25.09
CA PRO A 334 -8.06 9.93 -25.17
C PRO A 334 -8.33 9.01 -26.37
N ASN A 335 -7.39 8.88 -27.31
CA ASN A 335 -7.57 8.06 -28.51
C ASN A 335 -7.29 6.57 -28.27
N LEU A 336 -6.54 6.27 -27.20
CA LEU A 336 -6.30 4.91 -26.75
C LEU A 336 -7.56 4.28 -26.15
N SER A 337 -7.69 2.96 -26.27
CA SER A 337 -8.70 2.23 -25.51
C SER A 337 -8.43 2.38 -24.01
N ILE A 338 -9.47 2.27 -23.16
CA ILE A 338 -9.28 2.27 -21.70
C ILE A 338 -8.35 1.14 -21.21
N ASN A 339 -8.25 0.03 -21.95
CA ASN A 339 -7.36 -1.07 -21.63
C ASN A 339 -5.93 -0.84 -22.14
N GLU A 340 -5.72 0.11 -23.06
CA GLU A 340 -4.42 0.34 -23.70
C GLU A 340 -3.55 1.29 -22.87
N VAL A 341 -2.25 1.00 -22.85
CA VAL A 341 -1.22 1.92 -22.36
C VAL A 341 -0.21 2.19 -23.47
N GLY A 342 0.04 3.48 -23.72
CA GLY A 342 1.07 3.90 -24.66
C GLY A 342 2.45 3.65 -24.07
N VAL A 343 3.26 2.82 -24.72
CA VAL A 343 4.64 2.48 -24.29
C VAL A 343 5.66 3.10 -25.27
N PRO A 344 6.65 3.85 -24.78
CA PRO A 344 7.75 4.34 -25.60
C PRO A 344 8.50 3.23 -26.35
N ILE A 345 8.84 3.47 -27.62
CA ILE A 345 9.66 2.54 -28.43
C ILE A 345 10.96 2.16 -27.71
N ASP A 346 11.61 3.11 -27.05
CA ASP A 346 12.87 2.88 -26.32
C ASP A 346 12.68 1.87 -25.18
N VAL A 347 11.55 1.97 -24.45
CA VAL A 347 11.20 1.02 -23.38
C VAL A 347 10.83 -0.34 -23.98
N ALA A 348 10.10 -0.34 -25.10
CA ALA A 348 9.67 -1.57 -25.76
C ALA A 348 10.82 -2.42 -26.31
N LYS A 349 11.93 -1.80 -26.73
CA LYS A 349 13.15 -2.50 -27.17
C LYS A 349 13.95 -3.10 -26.01
N VAL A 350 13.92 -2.46 -24.84
CA VAL A 350 14.69 -2.90 -23.65
C VAL A 350 13.97 -4.02 -22.92
N LEU A 351 12.68 -3.83 -22.65
CA LEU A 351 11.86 -4.84 -22.01
C LEU A 351 11.53 -5.94 -23.02
N THR A 352 11.59 -7.19 -22.59
CA THR A 352 11.36 -8.33 -23.47
C THR A 352 10.38 -9.31 -22.87
N VAL A 353 9.76 -10.10 -23.76
CA VAL A 353 8.85 -11.18 -23.41
C VAL A 353 9.45 -12.49 -23.95
N PRO A 354 9.63 -13.51 -23.09
CA PRO A 354 10.16 -14.80 -23.51
C PRO A 354 9.05 -15.60 -24.18
N GLU A 355 9.08 -15.66 -25.50
CA GLU A 355 8.11 -16.42 -26.28
C GLU A 355 8.70 -17.76 -26.70
N LYS A 356 8.02 -18.86 -26.34
CA LYS A 356 8.40 -20.20 -26.77
C LYS A 356 8.10 -20.37 -28.25
N VAL A 357 9.09 -20.85 -29.01
CA VAL A 357 8.91 -21.18 -30.42
C VAL A 357 8.04 -22.42 -30.53
N THR A 358 6.96 -22.28 -31.29
CA THR A 358 5.97 -23.31 -31.63
C THR A 358 5.81 -23.36 -33.15
N SER A 359 5.07 -24.33 -33.66
CA SER A 359 4.76 -24.41 -35.10
C SER A 359 4.00 -23.21 -35.63
N TRP A 360 3.21 -22.52 -34.80
CA TRP A 360 2.37 -21.39 -35.24
C TRP A 360 3.10 -20.06 -35.31
N ASN A 361 4.05 -19.80 -34.41
CA ASN A 361 4.74 -18.51 -34.30
C ASN A 361 6.18 -18.52 -34.82
N ILE A 362 6.70 -19.66 -35.29
CA ILE A 362 8.10 -19.80 -35.74
C ILE A 362 8.50 -18.77 -36.79
N GLU A 363 7.64 -18.51 -37.77
CA GLU A 363 7.93 -17.57 -38.85
C GLU A 363 8.01 -16.11 -38.34
N LYS A 364 7.11 -15.76 -37.42
CA LYS A 364 7.17 -14.47 -36.72
C LYS A 364 8.47 -14.35 -35.91
N MET A 365 8.86 -15.39 -35.17
CA MET A 365 10.09 -15.39 -34.36
C MET A 365 11.34 -15.27 -35.22
N ARG A 366 11.38 -15.93 -36.39
CA ARG A 366 12.47 -15.80 -37.36
C ARG A 366 12.68 -14.36 -37.79
N GLN A 367 11.59 -13.68 -38.17
CA GLN A 367 11.66 -12.28 -38.58
C GLN A 367 12.18 -11.37 -37.46
N LEU A 368 11.72 -11.58 -36.22
CA LEU A 368 12.16 -10.79 -35.06
C LEU A 368 13.65 -10.98 -34.75
N VAL A 369 14.15 -12.22 -34.88
CA VAL A 369 15.59 -12.52 -34.70
C VAL A 369 16.44 -11.89 -35.80
N ILE A 370 15.96 -11.89 -37.05
CA ILE A 370 16.64 -11.23 -38.18
C ILE A 370 16.74 -9.72 -37.93
N ASN A 371 15.65 -9.09 -37.52
CA ASN A 371 15.60 -7.66 -37.19
C ASN A 371 16.58 -7.30 -36.05
N GLY A 372 16.82 -8.23 -35.13
CA GLY A 372 17.77 -8.10 -34.04
C GLY A 372 17.34 -7.09 -32.97
N PRO A 373 18.28 -6.57 -32.15
CA PRO A 373 17.94 -5.73 -30.99
C PRO A 373 17.65 -4.27 -31.34
N ASP A 374 18.10 -3.78 -32.50
CA ASP A 374 18.10 -2.35 -32.83
C ASP A 374 16.80 -1.89 -33.52
N VAL A 375 16.19 -2.76 -34.34
CA VAL A 375 14.98 -2.47 -35.09
C VAL A 375 13.76 -3.00 -34.34
N TRP A 376 12.74 -2.15 -34.15
CA TRP A 376 11.46 -2.57 -33.59
C TRP A 376 10.47 -2.87 -34.73
N PRO A 377 9.75 -4.01 -34.70
CA PRO A 377 9.82 -5.08 -33.69
C PRO A 377 11.01 -6.04 -33.93
N GLY A 378 11.71 -6.42 -32.87
CA GLY A 378 12.89 -7.29 -32.93
C GLY A 378 13.08 -8.16 -31.68
N ALA A 379 14.31 -8.63 -31.43
CA ALA A 379 14.64 -9.49 -30.29
C ALA A 379 16.07 -9.27 -29.77
N ASN A 380 16.26 -9.51 -28.46
CA ASN A 380 17.54 -9.29 -27.79
C ASN A 380 18.31 -10.59 -27.52
N TYR A 381 17.61 -11.68 -27.19
CA TYR A 381 18.25 -12.94 -26.82
C TYR A 381 17.51 -14.15 -27.38
N ILE A 382 18.25 -15.25 -27.58
CA ILE A 382 17.72 -16.58 -27.86
C ILE A 382 18.18 -17.53 -26.76
N ILE A 383 17.27 -18.29 -26.19
CA ILE A 383 17.60 -19.37 -25.25
C ILE A 383 17.34 -20.69 -25.97
N LYS A 384 18.39 -21.50 -26.06
CA LYS A 384 18.33 -22.84 -26.64
C LYS A 384 17.69 -23.84 -25.66
N PRO A 385 17.25 -25.02 -26.13
CA PRO A 385 16.70 -26.07 -25.27
C PRO A 385 17.68 -26.58 -24.19
N ASP A 386 18.99 -26.40 -24.38
CA ASP A 386 20.03 -26.73 -23.40
C ASP A 386 20.20 -25.67 -22.29
N GLY A 387 19.46 -24.55 -22.38
CA GLY A 387 19.52 -23.42 -21.46
C GLY A 387 20.60 -22.39 -21.78
N SER A 388 21.39 -22.59 -22.84
CA SER A 388 22.37 -21.58 -23.28
C SER A 388 21.68 -20.35 -23.85
N ARG A 389 22.07 -19.17 -23.35
CA ARG A 389 21.55 -17.87 -23.79
C ARG A 389 22.52 -17.23 -24.77
N ILE A 390 22.03 -16.92 -25.97
CA ILE A 390 22.76 -16.23 -27.03
C ILE A 390 22.30 -14.77 -27.04
N ASP A 391 23.26 -13.84 -26.97
CA ASP A 391 23.01 -12.41 -27.09
C ASP A 391 23.08 -11.97 -28.56
N LEU A 392 21.97 -11.44 -29.09
CA LEU A 392 21.86 -11.04 -30.49
C LEU A 392 22.62 -9.74 -30.83
N ARG A 393 23.05 -8.98 -29.81
CA ARG A 393 23.88 -7.78 -30.02
C ARG A 393 25.23 -8.10 -30.65
N PHE A 394 25.80 -9.27 -30.30
CA PHE A 394 27.13 -9.68 -30.77
C PHE A 394 27.08 -10.79 -31.84
N ALA A 395 25.89 -11.24 -32.23
CA ALA A 395 25.72 -12.29 -33.22
C ALA A 395 25.97 -11.76 -34.64
N ARG A 396 27.01 -12.29 -35.32
CA ARG A 396 27.40 -11.90 -36.69
C ARG A 396 26.49 -12.46 -37.79
N HIS A 397 25.93 -13.65 -37.60
CA HIS A 397 25.10 -14.34 -38.61
C HIS A 397 23.67 -14.57 -38.09
N ARG A 398 22.87 -13.51 -38.03
CA ARG A 398 21.49 -13.56 -37.48
C ARG A 398 20.54 -14.39 -38.35
N GLU A 399 20.75 -14.42 -39.67
CA GLU A 399 19.94 -15.19 -40.62
C GLU A 399 20.12 -16.71 -40.44
N GLU A 400 21.35 -17.17 -40.23
CA GLU A 400 21.62 -18.59 -39.95
C GLU A 400 21.01 -19.02 -38.61
N LEU A 401 21.11 -18.16 -37.59
CA LEU A 401 20.51 -18.40 -36.28
C LEU A 401 18.98 -18.45 -36.33
N SER A 402 18.34 -17.64 -37.17
CA SER A 402 16.89 -17.66 -37.34
C SER A 402 16.44 -18.95 -38.04
N GLN A 403 17.19 -19.42 -39.04
CA GLN A 403 16.91 -20.71 -39.71
C GLN A 403 17.06 -21.90 -38.76
N ALA A 404 17.99 -21.83 -37.81
CA ALA A 404 18.20 -22.85 -36.78
C ALA A 404 17.10 -22.89 -35.69
N LEU A 405 16.19 -21.90 -35.64
CA LEU A 405 15.07 -21.93 -34.71
C LEU A 405 14.18 -23.15 -34.98
N ALA A 406 13.89 -23.89 -33.91
CA ALA A 406 13.00 -25.03 -33.92
C ALA A 406 12.09 -25.00 -32.67
N PRO A 407 10.98 -25.76 -32.66
CA PRO A 407 10.15 -25.88 -31.46
C PRO A 407 10.97 -26.28 -30.22
N GLY A 408 10.79 -25.55 -29.13
CA GLY A 408 11.56 -25.72 -27.88
C GLY A 408 12.63 -24.65 -27.64
N TYR A 409 12.96 -23.84 -28.65
CA TYR A 409 13.72 -22.60 -28.45
C TYR A 409 12.83 -21.54 -27.79
N ILE A 410 13.44 -20.57 -27.10
CA ILE A 410 12.77 -19.40 -26.55
C ILE A 410 13.43 -18.15 -27.14
N VAL A 411 12.61 -17.22 -27.62
CA VAL A 411 13.09 -15.92 -28.12
C VAL A 411 12.62 -14.83 -27.16
N GLU A 412 13.56 -14.06 -26.63
CA GLU A 412 13.26 -12.86 -25.84
C GLU A 412 13.08 -11.67 -26.80
N ARG A 413 11.84 -11.53 -27.29
CA ARG A 413 11.46 -10.47 -28.23
C ARG A 413 11.11 -9.17 -27.52
N HIS A 414 11.20 -8.06 -28.23
CA HIS A 414 10.69 -6.75 -27.79
C HIS A 414 9.21 -6.79 -27.46
N LEU A 415 8.74 -5.83 -26.65
CA LEU A 415 7.31 -5.60 -26.46
C LEU A 415 6.66 -5.19 -27.78
N MET A 416 5.48 -5.74 -28.02
CA MET A 416 4.66 -5.49 -29.20
C MET A 416 3.25 -5.08 -28.79
N ASP A 417 2.52 -4.50 -29.74
CA ASP A 417 1.10 -4.19 -29.56
C ASP A 417 0.33 -5.47 -29.20
N GLY A 418 -0.51 -5.40 -28.17
CA GLY A 418 -1.29 -6.53 -27.68
C GLY A 418 -0.66 -7.31 -26.50
N ASP A 419 0.59 -7.02 -26.14
CA ASP A 419 1.22 -7.63 -24.95
C ASP A 419 0.57 -7.12 -23.66
N ILE A 420 0.58 -7.97 -22.63
CA ILE A 420 -0.02 -7.64 -21.33
C ILE A 420 1.06 -7.16 -20.37
N VAL A 421 0.82 -6.02 -19.75
CA VAL A 421 1.71 -5.38 -18.79
C VAL A 421 0.94 -4.95 -17.55
N LEU A 422 1.61 -4.90 -16.40
CA LEU A 422 1.03 -4.36 -15.19
C LEU A 422 1.45 -2.90 -15.05
N PHE A 423 0.47 -2.01 -14.98
CA PHE A 423 0.68 -0.59 -14.82
C PHE A 423 0.32 -0.16 -13.40
N ASN A 424 1.18 0.63 -12.77
CA ASN A 424 1.08 0.94 -11.35
C ASN A 424 1.42 2.40 -11.05
N ARG A 425 0.61 3.04 -10.20
CA ARG A 425 0.97 4.31 -9.55
C ARG A 425 1.20 4.11 -8.06
N GLN A 426 2.26 4.71 -7.56
CA GLN A 426 2.58 4.77 -6.13
C GLN A 426 2.10 6.12 -5.57
N PRO A 427 1.55 6.16 -4.34
CA PRO A 427 1.32 5.06 -3.42
C PRO A 427 0.12 4.17 -3.82
N SER A 428 0.25 2.86 -3.65
CA SER A 428 -0.84 1.91 -3.95
C SER A 428 -1.78 1.78 -2.75
N LEU A 429 -2.89 2.52 -2.79
CA LEU A 429 -3.86 2.61 -1.67
C LEU A 429 -4.89 1.47 -1.68
N HIS A 430 -5.20 0.97 -2.87
CA HIS A 430 -6.16 -0.11 -3.08
C HIS A 430 -5.73 -0.97 -4.27
N ARG A 431 -6.35 -2.15 -4.45
CA ARG A 431 -5.96 -3.09 -5.52
C ARG A 431 -5.96 -2.47 -6.92
N ILE A 432 -6.86 -1.52 -7.19
CA ILE A 432 -7.00 -0.86 -8.49
C ILE A 432 -5.83 0.10 -8.81
N SER A 433 -4.93 0.38 -7.85
CA SER A 433 -3.71 1.14 -8.10
C SER A 433 -2.65 0.34 -8.90
N ILE A 434 -2.92 -0.95 -9.17
CA ILE A 434 -2.21 -1.77 -10.15
C ILE A 434 -3.24 -2.52 -11.01
N MET A 435 -3.22 -2.32 -12.32
CA MET A 435 -4.08 -3.06 -13.25
C MET A 435 -3.27 -3.55 -14.45
N ALA A 436 -3.79 -4.57 -15.12
CA ALA A 436 -3.24 -5.02 -16.38
C ALA A 436 -3.73 -4.13 -17.52
N HIS A 437 -2.79 -3.69 -18.34
CA HIS A 437 -3.02 -2.94 -19.57
C HIS A 437 -2.47 -3.72 -20.76
N VAL A 438 -2.98 -3.37 -21.94
CA VAL A 438 -2.54 -3.85 -23.24
C VAL A 438 -1.55 -2.83 -23.80
N VAL A 439 -0.37 -3.30 -24.18
CA VAL A 439 0.68 -2.45 -24.75
C VAL A 439 0.22 -1.92 -26.09
N ARG A 440 0.45 -0.62 -26.29
CA ARG A 440 0.48 0.01 -27.60
C ARG A 440 1.75 0.83 -27.74
N VAL A 441 2.65 0.41 -28.61
CA VAL A 441 3.97 1.01 -28.77
C VAL A 441 3.84 2.28 -29.61
N LEU A 442 4.31 3.39 -29.06
CA LEU A 442 4.15 4.72 -29.64
C LEU A 442 5.48 5.50 -29.57
N PRO A 443 5.70 6.46 -30.49
CA PRO A 443 6.89 7.31 -30.44
C PRO A 443 6.88 8.21 -29.18
N TYR A 444 8.02 8.85 -28.93
CA TYR A 444 8.33 9.67 -27.74
C TYR A 444 8.62 8.85 -26.47
N LYS A 445 8.66 9.53 -25.30
CA LYS A 445 9.33 9.04 -24.07
C LYS A 445 8.41 8.92 -22.85
N THR A 446 7.12 9.20 -22.98
CA THR A 446 6.14 9.15 -21.89
C THR A 446 5.27 7.91 -22.00
N PHE A 447 4.76 7.44 -20.86
CA PHE A 447 3.62 6.52 -20.88
C PHE A 447 2.36 7.30 -21.22
N ARG A 448 1.50 6.75 -22.06
CA ARG A 448 0.22 7.40 -22.41
C ARG A 448 -0.93 6.67 -21.76
N LEU A 449 -1.78 7.41 -21.07
CA LEU A 449 -2.91 6.87 -20.31
C LEU A 449 -4.21 7.50 -20.79
N ASN A 450 -5.24 6.66 -20.96
CA ASN A 450 -6.59 7.15 -21.21
C ASN A 450 -7.13 7.94 -20.01
N LEU A 451 -7.70 9.12 -20.28
CA LEU A 451 -8.21 10.04 -19.27
C LEU A 451 -9.29 9.45 -18.34
N LEU A 452 -10.09 8.50 -18.82
CA LEU A 452 -11.16 7.85 -18.04
C LEU A 452 -10.59 7.00 -16.89
N VAL A 453 -9.33 6.56 -17.01
CA VAL A 453 -8.66 5.63 -16.09
C VAL A 453 -7.75 6.36 -15.09
N THR A 454 -7.83 7.69 -15.01
CA THR A 454 -6.99 8.50 -14.11
C THR A 454 -7.39 8.37 -12.64
N ILE A 455 -8.69 8.35 -12.32
CA ILE A 455 -9.18 8.23 -10.93
C ILE A 455 -8.73 6.95 -10.23
N PRO A 456 -8.81 5.75 -10.86
CA PRO A 456 -8.27 4.54 -10.25
C PRO A 456 -6.81 4.65 -9.80
N TYR A 457 -5.98 5.37 -10.55
CA TYR A 457 -4.59 5.59 -10.16
C TYR A 457 -4.40 6.82 -9.26
N ASN A 458 -5.46 7.62 -9.09
CA ASN A 458 -5.42 8.97 -8.54
C ASN A 458 -4.34 9.83 -9.21
N ALA A 459 -4.16 9.64 -10.52
CA ALA A 459 -3.08 10.21 -11.31
C ALA A 459 -3.49 11.54 -11.94
N ASP A 460 -2.56 12.48 -11.95
CA ASP A 460 -2.66 13.74 -12.69
C ASP A 460 -1.53 13.84 -13.73
N PHE A 461 -1.42 15.00 -14.40
CA PHE A 461 -0.46 15.20 -15.49
C PHE A 461 0.45 16.41 -15.25
N ASP A 462 0.73 16.74 -13.98
CA ASP A 462 1.61 17.86 -13.61
C ASP A 462 3.10 17.48 -13.50
N GLY A 463 3.43 16.21 -13.76
CA GLY A 463 4.77 15.63 -13.61
C GLY A 463 4.77 14.22 -13.01
N ASP A 464 3.59 13.69 -12.68
CA ASP A 464 3.38 12.34 -12.20
C ASP A 464 4.09 11.27 -13.05
N GLU A 465 4.70 10.30 -12.35
CA GLU A 465 5.39 9.17 -12.95
C GLU A 465 4.75 7.85 -12.52
N MET A 466 4.66 6.90 -13.45
CA MET A 466 4.09 5.57 -13.20
C MET A 466 5.07 4.46 -13.56
N ASN A 467 4.87 3.30 -12.95
CA ASN A 467 5.67 2.10 -13.15
C ASN A 467 4.96 1.15 -14.11
N LEU A 468 5.75 0.48 -14.94
CA LEU A 468 5.30 -0.58 -15.85
C LEU A 468 6.12 -1.83 -15.60
N HIS A 469 5.44 -2.96 -15.40
CA HIS A 469 6.05 -4.28 -15.18
C HIS A 469 5.59 -5.25 -16.26
N VAL A 470 6.49 -6.11 -16.73
CA VAL A 470 6.19 -7.07 -17.80
C VAL A 470 6.23 -8.50 -17.24
N PRO A 471 5.07 -9.14 -17.01
CA PRO A 471 5.02 -10.53 -16.57
C PRO A 471 5.67 -11.45 -17.61
N GLN A 472 6.56 -12.33 -17.16
CA GLN A 472 7.39 -13.16 -18.06
C GLN A 472 6.72 -14.52 -18.37
N SER A 473 6.24 -15.23 -17.35
CA SER A 473 5.59 -16.52 -17.53
C SER A 473 4.24 -16.39 -18.25
N GLU A 474 3.88 -17.42 -19.03
CA GLU A 474 2.58 -17.48 -19.71
C GLU A 474 1.42 -17.49 -18.70
N GLU A 475 1.57 -18.21 -17.60
CA GLU A 475 0.57 -18.27 -16.52
C GLU A 475 0.30 -16.89 -15.92
N ALA A 476 1.34 -16.11 -15.60
CA ALA A 476 1.17 -14.77 -15.04
C ALA A 476 0.57 -13.79 -16.05
N ARG A 477 0.92 -13.90 -17.35
CA ARG A 477 0.31 -13.08 -18.40
C ARG A 477 -1.16 -13.42 -18.60
N ALA A 478 -1.52 -14.70 -18.59
CA ALA A 478 -2.90 -15.16 -18.71
C ALA A 478 -3.74 -14.72 -17.49
N GLU A 479 -3.21 -14.89 -16.28
CA GLU A 479 -3.85 -14.46 -15.04
C GLU A 479 -4.07 -12.94 -15.02
N ALA A 480 -3.05 -12.16 -15.38
CA ALA A 480 -3.17 -10.69 -15.47
C ALA A 480 -4.22 -10.26 -16.50
N ARG A 481 -4.26 -10.90 -17.68
CA ARG A 481 -5.26 -10.62 -18.72
C ARG A 481 -6.68 -10.91 -18.26
N GLU A 482 -6.89 -12.03 -17.56
CA GLU A 482 -8.23 -12.48 -17.19
C GLU A 482 -8.74 -11.84 -15.89
N LEU A 483 -7.86 -11.53 -14.93
CA LEU A 483 -8.30 -11.05 -13.62
C LEU A 483 -8.07 -9.56 -13.41
N MET A 484 -7.08 -8.96 -14.07
CA MET A 484 -6.59 -7.62 -13.75
C MET A 484 -6.82 -6.57 -14.85
N LEU A 485 -7.42 -6.94 -15.99
CA LEU A 485 -7.66 -6.00 -17.08
C LEU A 485 -8.53 -4.81 -16.62
N VAL A 486 -8.27 -3.62 -17.15
CA VAL A 486 -8.94 -2.37 -16.72
C VAL A 486 -10.47 -2.46 -16.80
N GLU A 487 -11.03 -2.98 -17.89
CA GLU A 487 -12.48 -3.12 -18.07
C GLU A 487 -13.15 -3.96 -16.97
N ARG A 488 -12.44 -4.94 -16.39
CA ARG A 488 -12.95 -5.80 -15.31
C ARG A 488 -12.99 -5.09 -13.95
N HIS A 489 -12.42 -3.88 -13.88
CA HIS A 489 -12.34 -3.06 -12.67
C HIS A 489 -13.01 -1.69 -12.84
N ILE A 490 -13.94 -1.55 -13.79
CA ILE A 490 -14.81 -0.37 -13.88
C ILE A 490 -15.55 -0.16 -12.55
N MET A 491 -16.01 -1.23 -11.91
CA MET A 491 -16.70 -1.20 -10.61
C MET A 491 -15.74 -1.26 -9.42
N THR A 492 -15.91 -0.34 -8.45
CA THR A 492 -15.11 -0.35 -7.22
C THR A 492 -15.61 -1.35 -6.18
N ALA A 493 -14.68 -2.07 -5.55
CA ALA A 493 -14.96 -2.97 -4.44
C ALA A 493 -15.33 -2.25 -3.13
N ARG A 494 -15.18 -0.92 -3.05
CA ARG A 494 -15.48 -0.17 -1.84
C ARG A 494 -16.99 0.05 -1.62
N TYR A 495 -17.71 0.38 -2.68
CA TYR A 495 -19.11 0.79 -2.59
C TYR A 495 -19.96 0.47 -3.83
N GLY A 496 -19.48 -0.38 -4.75
CA GLY A 496 -20.31 -0.87 -5.86
C GLY A 496 -20.78 0.20 -6.83
N ALA A 497 -19.87 1.03 -7.34
CA ALA A 497 -20.16 2.05 -8.36
C ALA A 497 -18.99 2.16 -9.36
N PRO A 498 -19.22 2.72 -10.56
CA PRO A 498 -18.17 2.91 -11.56
C PRO A 498 -17.12 3.93 -11.08
N ILE A 499 -15.88 3.48 -10.86
CA ILE A 499 -14.72 4.36 -10.57
C ILE A 499 -14.08 4.90 -11.85
N ILE A 500 -14.25 4.18 -12.97
CA ILE A 500 -13.86 4.62 -14.32
C ILE A 500 -15.07 5.27 -14.96
N GLY A 501 -14.93 6.49 -15.45
CA GLY A 501 -16.03 7.25 -16.05
C GLY A 501 -15.61 8.65 -16.49
N GLY A 502 -16.61 9.42 -16.90
CA GLY A 502 -16.42 10.77 -17.42
C GLY A 502 -15.91 11.74 -16.37
N LEU A 503 -14.96 12.57 -16.79
CA LEU A 503 -14.34 13.64 -16.01
C LEU A 503 -14.35 14.93 -16.82
N HIS A 504 -14.52 16.06 -16.14
CA HIS A 504 -14.29 17.40 -16.68
C HIS A 504 -14.90 17.58 -18.10
N ASP A 505 -14.06 17.61 -19.13
CA ASP A 505 -14.43 17.83 -20.54
C ASP A 505 -15.43 16.80 -21.07
N TYR A 506 -15.34 15.54 -20.65
CA TYR A 506 -16.35 14.53 -21.03
C TYR A 506 -17.74 14.91 -20.51
N ILE A 507 -17.82 15.47 -19.31
CA ILE A 507 -19.08 15.88 -18.68
C ILE A 507 -19.62 17.13 -19.38
N THR A 508 -18.77 18.13 -19.63
CA THR A 508 -19.15 19.36 -20.33
C THR A 508 -19.57 19.06 -21.77
N GLY A 509 -18.81 18.25 -22.51
CA GLY A 509 -19.10 17.85 -23.88
C GLY A 509 -20.38 17.03 -23.97
N ALA A 510 -20.60 16.08 -23.06
CA ALA A 510 -21.85 15.32 -22.98
C ALA A 510 -23.05 16.23 -22.72
N TYR A 511 -22.92 17.17 -21.77
CA TYR A 511 -23.99 18.11 -21.45
C TYR A 511 -24.31 18.97 -22.67
N LEU A 512 -23.32 19.63 -23.25
CA LEU A 512 -23.51 20.52 -24.40
C LEU A 512 -24.10 19.78 -25.60
N LEU A 513 -23.64 18.56 -25.90
CA LEU A 513 -24.15 17.76 -27.01
C LEU A 513 -25.62 17.36 -26.79
N THR A 514 -25.98 16.99 -25.56
CA THR A 514 -27.31 16.46 -25.26
C THR A 514 -28.35 17.52 -24.92
N ARG A 515 -28.05 18.82 -25.01
CA ARG A 515 -29.06 19.88 -24.79
C ARG A 515 -30.14 19.90 -25.90
N LYS A 516 -31.31 20.47 -25.57
CA LYS A 516 -32.45 20.61 -26.51
C LYS A 516 -32.14 21.50 -27.72
N ASP A 517 -31.24 22.46 -27.57
CA ASP A 517 -30.87 23.45 -28.59
C ASP A 517 -29.74 22.97 -29.53
N THR A 518 -29.24 21.75 -29.35
CA THR A 518 -28.18 21.20 -30.23
C THR A 518 -28.78 20.58 -31.48
N LEU A 519 -28.53 21.23 -32.62
CA LEU A 519 -28.90 20.77 -33.96
C LEU A 519 -27.63 20.51 -34.77
N LEU A 520 -27.53 19.30 -35.32
CA LEU A 520 -26.41 18.83 -36.13
C LEU A 520 -26.86 18.63 -37.56
N ASP A 521 -26.05 19.08 -38.51
CA ASP A 521 -26.26 18.75 -39.91
C ASP A 521 -25.84 17.29 -40.21
N LYS A 522 -26.17 16.79 -41.41
CA LYS A 522 -25.83 15.43 -41.83
C LYS A 522 -24.32 15.16 -41.80
N LYS A 523 -23.50 16.14 -42.20
CA LYS A 523 -22.03 15.97 -42.31
C LYS A 523 -21.41 15.87 -40.92
N GLU A 524 -21.88 16.70 -40.01
CA GLU A 524 -21.46 16.75 -38.62
C GLU A 524 -21.84 15.48 -37.87
N ALA A 525 -23.10 15.04 -38.01
CA ALA A 525 -23.55 13.80 -37.40
C ALA A 525 -22.72 12.59 -37.88
N LEU A 526 -22.49 12.48 -39.19
CA LEU A 526 -21.67 11.39 -39.75
C LEU A 526 -20.21 11.47 -39.31
N ARG A 527 -19.62 12.67 -39.24
CA ARG A 527 -18.24 12.84 -38.75
C ARG A 527 -18.10 12.38 -37.30
N LEU A 528 -19.03 12.76 -36.44
CA LEU A 528 -19.01 12.37 -35.02
C LEU A 528 -19.20 10.86 -34.86
N LEU A 529 -20.13 10.24 -35.59
CA LEU A 529 -20.29 8.78 -35.58
C LEU A 529 -19.03 8.04 -36.05
N TYR A 530 -18.40 8.53 -37.12
CA TYR A 530 -17.16 7.95 -37.65
C TYR A 530 -16.03 7.98 -36.60
N LEU A 531 -15.85 9.12 -35.92
CA LEU A 531 -14.83 9.27 -34.86
C LEU A 531 -15.12 8.38 -33.64
N GLY A 532 -16.40 8.18 -33.31
CA GLY A 532 -16.84 7.23 -32.29
C GLY A 532 -16.77 5.76 -32.72
N ASN A 533 -16.23 5.46 -33.90
CA ASN A 533 -16.16 4.13 -34.50
C ASN A 533 -17.54 3.43 -34.59
N ASN A 534 -18.60 4.20 -34.82
CA ASN A 534 -19.94 3.69 -35.01
C ASN A 534 -20.24 3.57 -36.52
N SER A 535 -20.46 2.33 -36.97
CA SER A 535 -20.74 2.00 -38.36
C SER A 535 -22.24 1.80 -38.65
N GLU A 536 -23.12 2.05 -37.67
CA GLU A 536 -24.56 1.98 -37.89
C GLU A 536 -25.04 3.05 -38.89
N PRO A 537 -26.03 2.71 -39.74
CA PRO A 537 -26.61 3.68 -40.65
C PRO A 537 -27.27 4.82 -39.87
N LEU A 538 -27.05 6.04 -40.35
CA LEU A 538 -27.63 7.24 -39.75
C LEU A 538 -29.16 7.15 -39.75
N VAL A 539 -29.77 7.35 -38.58
CA VAL A 539 -31.22 7.36 -38.39
C VAL A 539 -31.89 8.53 -39.14
N GLU A 540 -33.21 8.49 -39.28
CA GLU A 540 -33.95 9.64 -39.83
C GLU A 540 -33.78 10.89 -38.94
N PRO A 541 -33.65 12.08 -39.54
CA PRO A 541 -33.47 13.33 -38.79
C PRO A 541 -34.70 13.62 -37.93
N ALA A 542 -34.50 14.04 -36.67
CA ALA A 542 -35.60 14.43 -35.79
C ALA A 542 -36.36 15.67 -36.31
N ILE A 543 -35.68 16.55 -37.03
CA ILE A 543 -36.25 17.77 -37.59
C ILE A 543 -36.11 17.73 -39.10
N LEU A 544 -37.23 17.81 -39.82
CA LEU A 544 -37.27 17.78 -41.29
C LEU A 544 -37.36 19.18 -41.92
N LYS A 545 -37.88 20.17 -41.19
CA LYS A 545 -38.03 21.57 -41.63
C LYS A 545 -37.46 22.51 -40.56
N PRO A 546 -36.67 23.55 -40.91
CA PRO A 546 -36.39 24.07 -42.26
C PRO A 546 -35.39 23.24 -43.11
N GLY A 547 -34.71 22.28 -42.50
CA GLY A 547 -33.84 21.31 -43.18
C GLY A 547 -33.68 20.04 -42.34
N PRO A 548 -33.02 18.99 -42.87
CA PRO A 548 -32.78 17.76 -42.13
C PRO A 548 -31.72 17.99 -41.04
N TYR A 549 -32.15 18.05 -39.79
CA TYR A 549 -31.28 18.19 -38.62
C TYR A 549 -31.46 17.02 -37.65
N TRP A 550 -30.32 16.56 -37.12
CA TRP A 550 -30.24 15.56 -36.06
C TRP A 550 -30.02 16.24 -34.73
N THR A 551 -30.62 15.71 -33.67
CA THR A 551 -30.34 16.20 -32.31
C THR A 551 -29.16 15.43 -31.71
N GLY A 552 -28.42 16.05 -30.78
CA GLY A 552 -27.37 15.32 -30.09
C GLY A 552 -27.90 14.16 -29.22
N LYS A 553 -29.17 14.23 -28.78
CA LYS A 553 -29.86 13.09 -28.16
C LYS A 553 -30.00 11.90 -29.10
N GLN A 554 -30.35 12.13 -30.37
CA GLN A 554 -30.39 11.06 -31.38
C GLN A 554 -29.00 10.46 -31.60
N LEU A 555 -27.97 11.30 -31.64
CA LEU A 555 -26.59 10.85 -31.83
C LEU A 555 -26.12 9.94 -30.68
N VAL A 556 -26.34 10.36 -29.43
CA VAL A 556 -26.00 9.56 -28.25
C VAL A 556 -26.79 8.25 -28.21
N SER A 557 -28.06 8.28 -28.63
CA SER A 557 -28.90 7.08 -28.71
C SER A 557 -28.33 5.99 -29.62
N MET A 558 -27.56 6.35 -30.65
CA MET A 558 -26.91 5.37 -31.55
C MET A 558 -25.76 4.59 -30.89
N PHE A 559 -25.25 5.05 -29.73
CA PHE A 559 -24.22 4.33 -28.97
C PHE A 559 -24.80 3.46 -27.85
N LEU A 560 -26.02 3.76 -27.39
CA LEU A 560 -26.65 3.06 -26.28
C LEU A 560 -27.09 1.65 -26.69
N PRO A 561 -26.98 0.65 -25.81
CA PRO A 561 -27.51 -0.69 -26.08
C PRO A 561 -29.02 -0.67 -26.35
N LYS A 562 -29.46 -1.41 -27.37
CA LYS A 562 -30.88 -1.67 -27.63
C LYS A 562 -31.48 -2.42 -26.43
N GLY A 563 -32.67 -2.06 -25.99
CA GLY A 563 -33.29 -2.57 -24.76
C GLY A 563 -32.91 -1.83 -23.48
N LEU A 564 -31.98 -0.86 -23.51
CA LEU A 564 -31.61 -0.09 -22.32
C LEU A 564 -32.78 0.81 -21.91
N ASN A 565 -33.20 0.70 -20.65
CA ASN A 565 -34.24 1.53 -20.06
C ASN A 565 -33.71 2.13 -18.77
N TYR A 566 -33.77 3.46 -18.66
CA TYR A 566 -33.22 4.21 -17.54
C TYR A 566 -34.06 5.44 -17.24
N VAL A 567 -34.25 5.70 -15.95
CA VAL A 567 -34.89 6.91 -15.43
C VAL A 567 -34.01 7.48 -14.32
N GLY A 568 -33.66 8.75 -14.42
CA GLY A 568 -32.81 9.41 -13.44
C GLY A 568 -32.88 10.93 -13.51
N ARG A 569 -32.21 11.59 -12.55
CA ARG A 569 -32.09 13.05 -12.51
C ARG A 569 -30.65 13.47 -12.82
N ALA A 570 -30.50 14.44 -13.71
CA ALA A 570 -29.24 15.09 -14.04
C ALA A 570 -28.78 16.00 -12.88
N SER A 571 -27.48 16.28 -12.80
CA SER A 571 -26.88 17.26 -11.87
C SER A 571 -27.42 18.68 -12.05
N VAL A 572 -27.81 19.06 -13.26
CA VAL A 572 -28.36 20.39 -13.56
C VAL A 572 -29.81 20.59 -13.11
N ALA A 573 -30.49 19.51 -12.69
CA ALA A 573 -31.86 19.57 -12.19
C ALA A 573 -31.91 20.40 -10.89
N PRO A 574 -32.93 21.26 -10.69
CA PRO A 574 -33.05 22.06 -9.48
C PRO A 574 -33.27 21.18 -8.24
N SER A 575 -32.62 21.54 -7.12
CA SER A 575 -32.77 20.86 -5.83
C SER A 575 -34.17 21.01 -5.22
N SER A 576 -34.87 22.11 -5.55
CA SER A 576 -36.21 22.44 -5.09
C SER A 576 -37.11 22.73 -6.29
N GLY A 577 -37.90 21.73 -6.71
CA GLY A 577 -38.82 21.80 -7.84
C GLY A 577 -39.39 20.41 -8.16
N LYS A 578 -40.58 20.34 -8.77
CA LYS A 578 -41.12 19.08 -9.31
C LYS A 578 -40.33 18.71 -10.57
N CYS A 579 -39.36 17.81 -10.44
CA CYS A 579 -38.59 17.24 -11.56
C CYS A 579 -38.81 15.72 -11.61
N ASP A 580 -40.07 15.32 -11.57
CA ASP A 580 -40.55 13.93 -11.60
C ASP A 580 -41.37 13.61 -12.86
N GLU A 581 -41.57 14.59 -13.73
CA GLU A 581 -42.39 14.52 -14.95
C GLU A 581 -41.57 14.89 -16.19
N GLU A 582 -42.16 14.70 -17.39
CA GLU A 582 -41.54 15.01 -18.70
C GLU A 582 -41.11 16.48 -18.85
N TYR A 583 -41.74 17.39 -18.09
CA TYR A 583 -41.40 18.80 -18.04
C TYR A 583 -40.56 19.12 -16.79
N CYS A 584 -39.25 18.95 -16.91
CA CYS A 584 -38.30 19.41 -15.90
C CYS A 584 -37.51 20.64 -16.40
N GLU A 585 -37.33 21.62 -15.51
CA GLU A 585 -36.46 22.77 -15.75
C GLU A 585 -35.05 22.31 -16.14
N ASN A 586 -34.41 23.06 -17.05
CA ASN A 586 -33.08 22.77 -17.60
C ASN A 586 -32.93 21.40 -18.28
N ASP A 587 -34.05 20.74 -18.63
CA ASP A 587 -34.02 19.37 -19.18
C ASP A 587 -33.30 18.39 -18.23
N GLY A 588 -33.59 18.50 -16.92
CA GLY A 588 -32.90 17.74 -15.88
C GLY A 588 -33.39 16.31 -15.67
N TYR A 589 -34.45 15.86 -16.36
CA TYR A 589 -35.03 14.53 -16.20
C TYR A 589 -34.57 13.60 -17.33
N ILE A 590 -33.74 12.61 -16.99
CA ILE A 590 -33.15 11.67 -17.95
C ILE A 590 -34.11 10.49 -18.15
N LEU A 591 -34.61 10.34 -19.37
CA LEU A 591 -35.45 9.21 -19.80
C LEU A 591 -34.84 8.53 -21.01
N ILE A 592 -34.40 7.29 -20.82
CA ILE A 592 -33.93 6.40 -21.89
C ILE A 592 -34.92 5.25 -21.99
N LYS A 593 -35.48 5.04 -23.19
CA LYS A 593 -36.39 3.93 -23.48
C LYS A 593 -35.89 3.16 -24.69
N ASP A 594 -35.70 1.85 -24.52
CA ASP A 594 -35.19 0.94 -25.56
C ASP A 594 -33.94 1.47 -26.29
N GLY A 595 -32.97 1.99 -25.53
CA GLY A 595 -31.73 2.58 -26.06
C GLY A 595 -31.87 3.98 -26.65
N LYS A 596 -33.06 4.59 -26.63
CA LYS A 596 -33.28 5.96 -27.14
C LYS A 596 -33.35 6.96 -26.01
N LEU A 597 -32.48 7.97 -26.03
CA LEU A 597 -32.49 9.11 -25.12
C LEU A 597 -33.59 10.10 -25.55
N LEU A 598 -34.72 10.07 -24.86
CA LEU A 598 -35.90 10.88 -25.19
C LEU A 598 -35.83 12.25 -24.52
N LEU A 599 -35.55 12.27 -23.21
CA LEU A 599 -35.49 13.48 -22.38
C LEU A 599 -34.21 13.48 -21.58
N GLY A 600 -33.79 14.68 -21.17
CA GLY A 600 -32.66 14.85 -20.28
C GLY A 600 -31.35 15.19 -20.96
N VAL A 601 -30.37 15.52 -20.13
CA VAL A 601 -28.98 15.79 -20.52
C VAL A 601 -28.04 14.82 -19.81
N PHE A 602 -26.93 14.49 -20.46
CA PHE A 602 -25.87 13.71 -19.85
C PHE A 602 -24.88 14.63 -19.14
N ASP A 603 -24.74 14.45 -17.84
CA ASP A 603 -23.76 15.15 -17.01
C ASP A 603 -23.10 14.18 -16.00
N LYS A 604 -22.58 14.70 -14.89
CA LYS A 604 -21.94 13.87 -13.85
C LYS A 604 -22.85 12.75 -13.34
N GLN A 605 -24.17 12.92 -13.32
CA GLN A 605 -25.10 11.87 -12.86
C GLN A 605 -25.40 10.82 -13.94
N ALA A 606 -25.06 11.07 -15.20
CA ALA A 606 -25.25 10.11 -16.29
C ALA A 606 -24.00 9.25 -16.54
N ILE A 607 -22.82 9.88 -16.58
CA ILE A 607 -21.56 9.23 -17.01
C ILE A 607 -20.40 9.46 -16.05
N GLY A 608 -20.58 10.26 -15.00
CA GLY A 608 -19.50 10.67 -14.10
C GLY A 608 -18.95 9.51 -13.29
N ALA A 609 -17.64 9.51 -13.10
CA ALA A 609 -16.98 8.57 -12.22
C ALA A 609 -17.37 8.77 -10.73
N GLU A 610 -17.26 7.70 -9.94
CA GLU A 610 -17.60 7.60 -8.51
C GLU A 610 -19.08 7.84 -8.18
N LYS A 611 -19.96 7.94 -9.17
CA LYS A 611 -21.40 8.09 -8.99
C LYS A 611 -22.11 6.75 -9.14
N HIS A 612 -23.03 6.47 -8.23
CA HIS A 612 -23.90 5.29 -8.28
C HIS A 612 -25.18 5.62 -9.05
N GLY A 613 -25.85 4.59 -9.57
CA GLY A 613 -27.13 4.72 -10.28
C GLY A 613 -27.04 5.56 -11.57
N THR A 614 -25.86 5.69 -12.15
CA THR A 614 -25.64 6.38 -13.42
C THR A 614 -26.04 5.51 -14.60
N VAL A 615 -26.21 6.09 -15.79
CA VAL A 615 -26.46 5.33 -17.02
C VAL A 615 -25.32 4.34 -17.27
N LEU A 616 -24.07 4.77 -17.05
CA LEU A 616 -22.90 3.90 -17.15
C LEU A 616 -22.94 2.73 -16.17
N HIS A 617 -23.38 2.96 -14.92
CA HIS A 617 -23.50 1.92 -13.92
C HIS A 617 -24.49 0.82 -14.35
N GLU A 618 -25.64 1.20 -14.91
CA GLU A 618 -26.63 0.22 -15.39
C GLU A 618 -26.12 -0.56 -16.60
N ILE A 619 -25.39 0.09 -17.50
CA ILE A 619 -24.81 -0.59 -18.67
C ILE A 619 -23.82 -1.68 -18.22
N VAL A 620 -22.94 -1.37 -17.28
CA VAL A 620 -21.96 -2.35 -16.74
C VAL A 620 -22.67 -3.53 -16.10
N ARG A 621 -23.77 -3.29 -15.38
CA ARG A 621 -24.51 -4.34 -14.66
C ARG A 621 -25.35 -5.24 -15.56
N GLU A 622 -26.03 -4.66 -16.56
CA GLU A 622 -27.00 -5.39 -17.39
C GLU A 622 -26.39 -5.96 -18.67
N TYR A 623 -25.45 -5.24 -19.28
CA TYR A 623 -24.86 -5.58 -20.57
C TYR A 623 -23.39 -6.03 -20.45
N GLY A 624 -22.82 -5.97 -19.26
CA GLY A 624 -21.46 -6.42 -18.96
C GLY A 624 -20.38 -5.37 -19.23
N VAL A 625 -19.15 -5.71 -18.85
CA VAL A 625 -17.98 -4.82 -18.90
C VAL A 625 -17.50 -4.55 -20.32
N GLU A 626 -17.63 -5.51 -21.22
CA GLU A 626 -17.21 -5.38 -22.63
C GLU A 626 -18.01 -4.28 -23.34
N LYS A 627 -19.34 -4.28 -23.14
CA LYS A 627 -20.20 -3.25 -23.73
C LYS A 627 -19.93 -1.87 -23.14
N ALA A 628 -19.63 -1.81 -21.84
CA ALA A 628 -19.20 -0.57 -21.20
C ALA A 628 -17.88 -0.05 -21.79
N ARG A 629 -16.90 -0.92 -22.06
CA ARG A 629 -15.65 -0.56 -22.74
C ARG A 629 -15.91 0.02 -24.13
N GLU A 630 -16.68 -0.67 -24.97
CA GLU A 630 -16.98 -0.18 -26.33
C GLU A 630 -17.61 1.22 -26.31
N LEU A 631 -18.53 1.44 -25.38
CA LEU A 631 -19.18 2.73 -25.21
C LEU A 631 -18.21 3.79 -24.68
N MET A 632 -17.31 3.45 -23.77
CA MET A 632 -16.24 4.34 -23.32
C MET A 632 -15.28 4.71 -24.45
N ASP A 633 -14.85 3.73 -25.26
CA ASP A 633 -13.87 3.94 -26.33
C ASP A 633 -14.47 4.69 -27.54
N GLY A 634 -15.80 4.68 -27.71
CA GLY A 634 -16.52 5.34 -28.79
C GLY A 634 -17.21 6.64 -28.37
N MET A 635 -18.25 6.54 -27.54
CA MET A 635 -19.14 7.66 -27.20
C MET A 635 -18.40 8.80 -26.49
N PHE A 636 -17.42 8.50 -25.62
CA PHE A 636 -16.69 9.54 -24.89
C PHE A 636 -15.75 10.32 -25.80
N LYS A 637 -15.20 9.71 -26.86
CA LYS A 637 -14.44 10.43 -27.89
C LYS A 637 -15.32 11.45 -28.60
N VAL A 638 -16.56 11.07 -28.90
CA VAL A 638 -17.55 11.99 -29.51
C VAL A 638 -17.78 13.23 -28.64
N PHE A 639 -17.82 13.09 -27.31
CA PHE A 639 -17.97 14.24 -26.41
C PHE A 639 -16.79 15.22 -26.49
N ILE A 640 -15.56 14.72 -26.56
CA ILE A 640 -14.37 15.55 -26.69
C ILE A 640 -14.34 16.24 -28.05
N GLU A 641 -14.58 15.50 -29.13
CA GLU A 641 -14.60 16.04 -30.50
C GLU A 641 -15.70 17.09 -30.70
N TYR A 642 -16.88 16.86 -30.09
CA TYR A 642 -17.94 17.86 -30.10
C TYR A 642 -17.55 19.11 -29.30
N LEU A 643 -16.92 18.95 -28.14
CA LEU A 643 -16.49 20.07 -27.31
C LEU A 643 -15.43 20.93 -28.02
N ASP A 644 -14.45 20.29 -28.68
CA ASP A 644 -13.41 20.98 -29.47
C ASP A 644 -14.04 21.83 -30.59
N LYS A 645 -15.03 21.26 -31.29
CA LYS A 645 -15.77 21.99 -32.32
C LYS A 645 -16.64 23.12 -31.75
N TYR A 646 -17.33 22.90 -30.63
CA TYR A 646 -18.21 23.89 -30.02
C TYR A 646 -17.43 25.12 -29.56
N GLY A 647 -16.22 24.91 -29.04
CA GLY A 647 -15.38 25.97 -28.48
C GLY A 647 -15.84 26.31 -27.06
N PHE A 648 -15.11 25.82 -26.06
CA PHE A 648 -15.42 26.05 -24.66
C PHE A 648 -14.25 26.76 -23.96
N THR A 649 -14.51 27.95 -23.41
CA THR A 649 -13.48 28.81 -22.80
C THR A 649 -14.01 29.55 -21.58
N MET A 650 -13.15 30.05 -20.72
CA MET A 650 -13.53 30.84 -19.56
C MET A 650 -12.74 32.15 -19.55
N GLY A 651 -13.45 33.27 -19.59
CA GLY A 651 -12.87 34.61 -19.46
C GLY A 651 -12.98 35.16 -18.05
N VAL A 652 -12.43 36.36 -17.83
CA VAL A 652 -12.55 37.08 -16.55
C VAL A 652 -13.99 37.58 -16.33
N ASP A 653 -14.70 37.90 -17.42
CA ASP A 653 -16.12 38.23 -17.47
C ASP A 653 -17.01 37.10 -16.91
N SER A 654 -16.55 35.85 -16.98
CA SER A 654 -17.28 34.68 -16.49
C SER A 654 -17.46 34.67 -14.97
N VAL A 655 -16.69 35.47 -14.23
CA VAL A 655 -16.82 35.64 -12.77
C VAL A 655 -17.19 37.08 -12.38
N GLU A 656 -17.51 37.93 -13.35
CA GLU A 656 -17.91 39.32 -13.13
C GLU A 656 -19.39 39.41 -12.82
N ILE A 657 -19.74 40.11 -11.74
CA ILE A 657 -21.11 40.37 -11.33
C ILE A 657 -21.46 41.84 -11.60
N PRO A 658 -22.72 42.15 -11.95
CA PRO A 658 -23.12 43.53 -12.18
C PRO A 658 -23.04 44.35 -10.88
N PRO A 659 -22.86 45.69 -10.97
CA PRO A 659 -22.76 46.55 -9.78
C PRO A 659 -23.96 46.47 -8.84
N GLU A 660 -25.16 46.13 -9.36
CA GLU A 660 -26.37 45.90 -8.57
C GLU A 660 -26.20 44.69 -7.64
N ALA A 661 -25.77 43.55 -8.18
CA ALA A 661 -25.49 42.35 -7.40
C ALA A 661 -24.37 42.59 -6.37
N GLU A 662 -23.38 43.42 -6.69
CA GLU A 662 -22.32 43.78 -5.75
C GLU A 662 -22.85 44.62 -4.56
N ARG A 663 -23.80 45.52 -4.81
CA ARG A 663 -24.47 46.28 -3.74
C ARG A 663 -25.27 45.36 -2.83
N ASP A 664 -26.02 44.42 -3.41
CA ASP A 664 -26.82 43.46 -2.64
C ASP A 664 -25.93 42.57 -1.75
N VAL A 665 -24.77 42.13 -2.28
CA VAL A 665 -23.78 41.38 -1.50
C VAL A 665 -23.23 42.23 -0.35
N GLN A 666 -22.91 43.51 -0.60
CA GLN A 666 -22.42 44.42 0.44
C GLN A 666 -23.47 44.68 1.53
N GLU A 667 -24.76 44.75 1.16
CA GLU A 667 -25.85 44.88 2.12
C GLU A 667 -25.95 43.65 3.03
N ILE A 668 -25.88 42.44 2.46
CA ILE A 668 -25.85 41.18 3.23
C ILE A 668 -24.68 41.14 4.21
N VAL A 669 -23.50 41.61 3.80
CA VAL A 669 -22.31 41.65 4.67
C VAL A 669 -22.52 42.62 5.82
N ARG A 670 -23.06 43.82 5.55
CA ARG A 670 -23.37 44.82 6.60
C ARG A 670 -24.41 44.32 7.60
N GLU A 671 -25.45 43.63 7.12
CA GLU A 671 -26.43 42.98 8.00
C GLU A 671 -25.76 41.93 8.91
N ALA A 672 -24.88 41.10 8.34
CA ALA A 672 -24.17 40.07 9.08
C ALA A 672 -23.23 40.67 10.14
N GLU A 673 -22.50 41.73 9.81
CA GLU A 673 -21.67 42.48 10.76
C GLU A 673 -22.49 43.06 11.90
N LYS A 674 -23.64 43.66 11.60
CA LYS A 674 -24.54 44.21 12.62
C LYS A 674 -25.03 43.13 13.57
N ARG A 675 -25.47 41.97 13.04
CA ARG A 675 -25.88 40.81 13.85
C ARG A 675 -24.73 40.29 14.72
N VAL A 676 -23.51 40.24 14.19
CA VAL A 676 -22.33 39.83 14.96
C VAL A 676 -22.01 40.84 16.07
N GLN A 677 -22.15 42.13 15.80
CA GLN A 677 -21.94 43.18 16.79
C GLN A 677 -22.96 43.08 17.94
N GLU A 678 -24.24 42.83 17.63
CA GLU A 678 -25.28 42.58 18.63
C GLU A 678 -24.95 41.36 19.52
N LEU A 679 -24.44 40.27 18.93
CA LEU A 679 -23.99 39.09 19.69
C LEU A 679 -22.79 39.40 20.60
N ILE A 680 -21.83 40.22 20.13
CA ILE A 680 -20.68 40.66 20.91
C ILE A 680 -21.14 41.54 22.09
N GLU A 681 -22.14 42.40 21.88
CA GLU A 681 -22.72 43.23 22.92
C GLU A 681 -23.45 42.40 23.99
N GLN A 682 -24.27 41.43 23.59
CA GLN A 682 -24.90 40.47 24.52
C GLN A 682 -23.88 39.65 25.32
N TYR A 683 -22.73 39.32 24.71
CA TYR A 683 -21.64 38.65 25.41
C TYR A 683 -20.97 39.59 26.44
N ARG A 684 -20.78 40.86 26.09
CA ARG A 684 -20.20 41.88 26.99
C ARG A 684 -21.15 42.26 28.14
N SER A 685 -22.46 42.32 27.89
CA SER A 685 -23.49 42.54 28.93
C SER A 685 -23.71 41.33 29.83
N GLY A 686 -23.24 40.14 29.41
CA GLY A 686 -23.39 38.89 30.15
C GLY A 686 -24.76 38.22 29.99
N GLU A 687 -25.60 38.74 29.08
CA GLU A 687 -26.96 38.27 28.76
C GLU A 687 -26.94 37.04 27.83
N LEU A 688 -25.82 36.79 27.13
CA LEU A 688 -25.69 35.64 26.24
C LEU A 688 -25.79 34.31 27.00
N GLN A 689 -26.85 33.55 26.74
CA GLN A 689 -27.03 32.23 27.33
C GLN A 689 -26.08 31.20 26.68
N PRO A 690 -25.34 30.41 27.47
CA PRO A 690 -24.46 29.38 26.94
C PRO A 690 -25.28 28.24 26.34
N MET A 691 -24.83 27.71 25.20
CA MET A 691 -25.36 26.47 24.65
C MET A 691 -25.01 25.28 25.57
N PRO A 692 -25.86 24.23 25.63
CA PRO A 692 -25.58 23.05 26.43
C PRO A 692 -24.18 22.48 26.16
N GLY A 693 -23.37 22.34 27.22
CA GLY A 693 -22.02 21.77 27.15
C GLY A 693 -20.92 22.68 26.60
N LYS A 694 -21.23 23.95 26.27
CA LYS A 694 -20.25 24.94 25.79
C LYS A 694 -20.09 26.10 26.75
N THR A 695 -18.90 26.69 26.78
CA THR A 695 -18.70 27.94 27.50
C THR A 695 -19.42 29.10 26.80
N ARG A 696 -19.67 30.21 27.52
CA ARG A 696 -20.26 31.42 26.90
C ARG A 696 -19.42 31.95 25.74
N LYS A 697 -18.09 31.89 25.85
CA LYS A 697 -17.15 32.31 24.79
C LYS A 697 -17.26 31.40 23.56
N GLU A 698 -17.28 30.09 23.75
CA GLU A 698 -17.46 29.15 22.63
C GLU A 698 -18.84 29.30 21.97
N THR A 699 -19.87 29.53 22.79
CA THR A 699 -21.22 29.81 22.29
C THR A 699 -21.25 31.06 21.39
N LEU A 700 -20.58 32.14 21.81
CA LEU A 700 -20.43 33.34 20.98
C LEU A 700 -19.76 33.02 19.64
N GLU A 701 -18.62 32.32 19.69
CA GLU A 701 -17.85 31.97 18.49
C GLU A 701 -18.66 31.13 17.49
N ASP A 702 -19.42 30.14 17.97
CA ASP A 702 -20.27 29.31 17.12
C ASP A 702 -21.43 30.08 16.49
N LEU A 703 -22.09 30.94 17.26
CA LEU A 703 -23.16 31.80 16.75
C LEU A 703 -22.64 32.75 15.67
N ILE A 704 -21.46 33.36 15.89
CA ILE A 704 -20.81 34.22 14.89
C ILE A 704 -20.48 33.43 13.62
N MET A 705 -19.88 32.23 13.75
CA MET A 705 -19.57 31.39 12.58
C MET A 705 -20.83 31.03 11.78
N ASN A 706 -21.95 30.74 12.45
CA ASN A 706 -23.22 30.44 11.78
C ASN A 706 -23.76 31.65 11.01
N VAL A 707 -23.77 32.84 11.62
CA VAL A 707 -24.23 34.09 10.96
C VAL A 707 -23.38 34.39 9.72
N LEU A 708 -22.06 34.25 9.82
CA LEU A 708 -21.15 34.52 8.70
C LEU A 708 -21.25 33.44 7.59
N ALA A 709 -21.53 32.19 7.95
CA ALA A 709 -21.79 31.12 6.98
C ALA A 709 -23.12 31.32 6.22
N GLU A 710 -24.16 31.78 6.92
CA GLU A 710 -25.45 32.16 6.33
C GLU A 710 -25.27 33.31 5.33
N ALA A 711 -24.54 34.36 5.72
CA ALA A 711 -24.23 35.50 4.86
C ALA A 711 -23.53 35.08 3.55
N ARG A 712 -22.53 34.19 3.64
CA ARG A 712 -21.86 33.63 2.45
C ARG A 712 -22.81 32.84 1.56
N THR A 713 -23.74 32.09 2.14
CA THR A 713 -24.72 31.29 1.38
C THR A 713 -25.70 32.20 0.64
N ARG A 714 -26.24 33.23 1.30
CA ARG A 714 -27.10 34.25 0.67
C ARG A 714 -26.38 34.99 -0.46
N ALA A 715 -25.10 35.33 -0.27
CA ALA A 715 -24.28 35.92 -1.33
C ALA A 715 -24.15 34.98 -2.54
N GLY A 716 -23.99 33.67 -2.31
CA GLY A 716 -23.93 32.67 -3.39
C GLY A 716 -25.23 32.53 -4.18
N GLU A 717 -26.40 32.71 -3.54
CA GLU A 717 -27.69 32.72 -4.21
C GLU A 717 -27.88 33.94 -5.13
N ILE A 718 -27.36 35.10 -4.73
CA ILE A 718 -27.33 36.29 -5.59
C ILE A 718 -26.45 36.03 -6.82
N VAL A 719 -25.22 35.54 -6.58
CA VAL A 719 -24.29 35.18 -7.68
C VAL A 719 -24.95 34.20 -8.66
N SER A 720 -25.65 33.17 -8.15
CA SER A 720 -26.34 32.18 -8.98
C SER A 720 -27.51 32.75 -9.79
N ARG A 721 -28.18 33.80 -9.29
CA ARG A 721 -29.27 34.47 -10.00
C ARG A 721 -28.77 35.36 -11.13
N HIS A 722 -27.66 36.07 -10.91
CA HIS A 722 -27.12 37.01 -11.90
C HIS A 722 -26.18 36.34 -12.92
N LEU A 723 -25.44 35.30 -12.52
CA LEU A 723 -24.65 34.51 -13.46
C LEU A 723 -25.55 33.47 -14.14
N GLY A 724 -26.00 33.79 -15.36
CA GLY A 724 -26.89 32.94 -16.14
C GLY A 724 -26.28 31.58 -16.55
N LEU A 725 -27.15 30.64 -16.93
CA LEU A 725 -26.78 29.28 -17.35
C LEU A 725 -26.00 29.19 -18.68
N LEU A 726 -25.89 30.30 -19.41
CA LEU A 726 -25.08 30.38 -20.63
C LEU A 726 -23.60 30.62 -20.32
N ASN A 727 -23.27 31.04 -19.10
CA ASN A 727 -21.90 31.26 -18.68
C ASN A 727 -21.17 29.91 -18.52
N HIS A 728 -20.04 29.76 -19.21
CA HIS A 728 -19.25 28.53 -19.19
C HIS A 728 -18.76 28.14 -17.78
N ALA A 729 -18.44 29.09 -16.92
CA ALA A 729 -18.05 28.82 -15.54
C ALA A 729 -19.21 28.21 -14.72
N VAL A 730 -20.43 28.71 -14.93
CA VAL A 730 -21.65 28.20 -14.29
C VAL A 730 -21.99 26.80 -14.83
N ILE A 731 -21.82 26.58 -16.14
CA ILE A 731 -22.01 25.25 -16.75
C ILE A 731 -21.08 24.24 -16.07
N MET A 732 -19.78 24.53 -15.93
CA MET A 732 -18.85 23.60 -15.27
C MET A 732 -19.25 23.29 -13.83
N ALA A 733 -19.68 24.31 -13.08
CA ALA A 733 -20.06 24.15 -11.68
C ALA A 733 -21.37 23.36 -11.48
N ARG A 734 -22.40 23.60 -12.32
CA ARG A 734 -23.71 22.92 -12.19
C ARG A 734 -23.73 21.51 -12.78
N THR A 735 -23.03 21.29 -13.89
CA THR A 735 -22.91 19.94 -14.49
C THR A 735 -22.01 19.00 -13.66
N GLY A 736 -21.23 19.57 -12.74
CA GLY A 736 -20.30 18.83 -11.89
C GLY A 736 -18.99 18.45 -12.59
N ALA A 737 -18.70 19.05 -13.74
CA ALA A 737 -17.46 18.88 -14.49
C ALA A 737 -16.25 19.30 -13.66
N ARG A 738 -16.12 20.59 -13.33
CA ARG A 738 -15.04 21.09 -12.46
C ARG A 738 -15.50 22.36 -11.75
N GLY A 739 -15.20 22.43 -10.45
CA GLY A 739 -15.61 23.55 -9.60
C GLY A 739 -16.99 23.34 -8.98
N SER A 740 -17.38 24.31 -8.15
CA SER A 740 -18.64 24.31 -7.42
C SER A 740 -19.21 25.72 -7.38
N MET A 741 -20.52 25.85 -7.11
CA MET A 741 -21.14 27.16 -6.89
C MET A 741 -20.51 27.91 -5.71
N LEU A 742 -20.01 27.19 -4.70
CA LEU A 742 -19.26 27.78 -3.59
C LEU A 742 -17.97 28.45 -4.10
N ASN A 743 -17.19 27.77 -4.93
CA ASN A 743 -15.94 28.33 -5.47
C ASN A 743 -16.22 29.55 -6.36
N LEU A 744 -17.28 29.50 -7.18
CA LEU A 744 -17.72 30.66 -7.97
C LEU A 744 -18.12 31.83 -7.08
N THR A 745 -18.79 31.57 -5.96
CA THR A 745 -19.15 32.60 -4.98
C THR A 745 -17.89 33.25 -4.38
N GLN A 746 -16.84 32.47 -4.10
CA GLN A 746 -15.57 33.01 -3.59
C GLN A 746 -14.81 33.84 -4.63
N MET A 747 -14.88 33.44 -5.91
CA MET A 747 -14.26 34.19 -7.00
C MET A 747 -14.99 35.51 -7.28
N ALA A 748 -16.33 35.50 -7.30
CA ALA A 748 -17.14 36.63 -7.71
C ALA A 748 -17.55 37.58 -6.55
N ALA A 749 -17.99 37.03 -5.42
CA ALA A 749 -18.66 37.80 -4.36
C ALA A 749 -17.86 37.89 -3.05
N ILE A 750 -17.64 36.78 -2.35
CA ILE A 750 -17.03 36.78 -1.01
C ILE A 750 -16.32 35.46 -0.69
N VAL A 751 -15.06 35.53 -0.21
CA VAL A 751 -14.31 34.34 0.22
C VAL A 751 -14.88 33.77 1.53
N GLY A 752 -15.20 34.64 2.49
CA GLY A 752 -15.85 34.31 3.76
C GLY A 752 -14.88 34.03 4.91
N GLN A 753 -15.41 33.42 5.98
CA GLN A 753 -14.67 33.17 7.22
C GLN A 753 -13.50 32.20 7.03
N GLN A 754 -12.29 32.64 7.41
CA GLN A 754 -11.10 31.79 7.51
C GLN A 754 -11.03 31.15 8.90
N SER A 755 -10.64 29.87 8.95
CA SER A 755 -10.56 29.14 10.21
C SER A 755 -9.24 28.39 10.33
N VAL A 756 -8.85 28.13 11.58
CA VAL A 756 -7.73 27.26 11.95
C VAL A 756 -8.19 26.29 13.03
N ARG A 757 -8.12 24.99 12.75
CA ARG A 757 -8.55 23.89 13.64
C ARG A 757 -9.99 24.04 14.12
N GLY A 758 -10.88 24.48 13.22
CA GLY A 758 -12.31 24.65 13.48
C GLY A 758 -12.67 25.89 14.30
N LYS A 759 -11.72 26.79 14.60
CA LYS A 759 -11.96 28.06 15.28
C LYS A 759 -11.60 29.24 14.38
N ARG A 760 -12.17 30.41 14.64
CA ARG A 760 -11.70 31.67 14.03
C ARG A 760 -10.25 31.96 14.43
N ILE A 761 -9.57 32.81 13.67
CA ILE A 761 -8.15 33.07 13.87
C ILE A 761 -7.97 33.87 15.17
N GLU A 762 -7.33 33.28 16.17
CA GLU A 762 -7.01 33.94 17.45
C GLU A 762 -5.49 34.09 17.70
N ARG A 763 -4.66 33.29 17.03
CA ARG A 763 -3.21 33.28 17.26
C ARG A 763 -2.57 34.53 16.65
N GLY A 764 -1.85 35.30 17.46
CA GLY A 764 -1.22 36.55 17.06
C GLY A 764 -0.54 37.26 18.24
N TYR A 765 -0.67 38.59 18.29
CA TYR A 765 -0.21 39.41 19.41
C TYR A 765 -1.08 39.21 20.67
N SER A 766 -0.61 39.69 21.82
CA SER A 766 -1.38 39.67 23.07
C SER A 766 -2.70 40.45 22.92
N GLY A 767 -3.83 39.74 22.91
CA GLY A 767 -5.17 40.30 22.81
C GLY A 767 -5.65 40.65 21.40
N ARG A 768 -4.89 40.37 20.34
CA ARG A 768 -5.30 40.66 18.95
C ARG A 768 -4.53 39.81 17.93
N THR A 769 -5.10 39.59 16.76
CA THR A 769 -4.47 38.80 15.69
C THR A 769 -3.33 39.55 15.01
N LEU A 770 -3.62 40.74 14.47
CA LEU A 770 -2.68 41.63 13.78
C LEU A 770 -2.52 42.95 14.53
N SER A 771 -1.39 43.64 14.33
CA SER A 771 -1.11 44.95 14.92
C SER A 771 -2.02 46.07 14.44
N HIS A 772 -2.75 45.85 13.34
CA HIS A 772 -3.68 46.80 12.73
C HIS A 772 -5.03 46.90 13.47
N PHE A 773 -5.37 45.91 14.30
CA PHE A 773 -6.63 45.89 15.04
C PHE A 773 -6.46 46.38 16.49
N PRO A 774 -7.50 46.96 17.10
CA PRO A 774 -7.53 47.24 18.53
C PRO A 774 -7.35 45.98 19.39
N VAL A 775 -6.88 46.17 20.62
CA VAL A 775 -6.76 45.07 21.60
C VAL A 775 -8.16 44.60 21.99
N ASN A 776 -8.35 43.28 22.04
CA ASN A 776 -9.61 42.58 22.34
C ASN A 776 -10.73 42.81 21.32
N ASP A 777 -10.40 43.14 20.08
CA ASP A 777 -11.38 43.18 18.99
C ASP A 777 -11.85 41.77 18.61
N LEU A 778 -13.18 41.58 18.62
CA LEU A 778 -13.88 40.32 18.30
C LEU A 778 -14.67 40.41 16.98
N SER A 779 -14.58 41.55 16.28
CA SER A 779 -15.23 41.80 14.99
C SER A 779 -14.89 40.72 13.95
N PRO A 780 -15.75 40.50 12.94
CA PRO A 780 -15.48 39.55 11.87
C PRO A 780 -14.10 39.75 11.22
N GLN A 781 -13.74 40.98 10.86
CA GLN A 781 -12.48 41.33 10.20
C GLN A 781 -11.26 41.03 11.07
N ALA A 782 -11.29 41.43 12.35
CA ALA A 782 -10.20 41.18 13.28
C ALA A 782 -9.93 39.68 13.50
N LYS A 783 -10.95 38.84 13.26
CA LYS A 783 -10.89 37.38 13.43
C LYS A 783 -10.86 36.62 12.10
N GLY A 784 -10.49 37.28 11.00
CA GLY A 784 -10.20 36.64 9.72
C GLY A 784 -11.41 36.36 8.83
N PHE A 785 -12.43 37.21 8.87
CA PHE A 785 -13.49 37.22 7.87
C PHE A 785 -13.06 38.02 6.63
N VAL A 786 -12.96 37.34 5.48
CA VAL A 786 -12.55 37.96 4.22
C VAL A 786 -13.79 38.36 3.43
N GLN A 787 -13.97 39.66 3.25
CA GLN A 787 -15.09 40.27 2.51
C GLN A 787 -14.79 40.39 1.02
N GLY A 788 -13.51 40.62 0.68
CA GLY A 788 -13.07 40.63 -0.71
C GLY A 788 -13.34 39.30 -1.43
N SER A 789 -13.58 39.39 -2.73
CA SER A 789 -13.54 38.25 -3.65
C SER A 789 -12.19 38.17 -4.35
N PHE A 790 -11.86 37.02 -4.93
CA PHE A 790 -10.61 36.90 -5.70
C PHE A 790 -10.59 37.81 -6.93
N ARG A 791 -11.75 38.14 -7.50
CA ARG A 791 -11.88 39.07 -8.64
C ARG A 791 -11.66 40.53 -8.26
N ARG A 792 -12.15 40.94 -7.09
CA ARG A 792 -11.98 42.31 -6.56
C ARG A 792 -10.59 42.54 -5.97
N GLY A 793 -9.96 41.47 -5.48
CA GLY A 793 -8.69 41.50 -4.77
C GLY A 793 -8.90 41.57 -3.26
N LEU A 794 -7.89 41.08 -2.53
CA LEU A 794 -7.89 41.01 -1.07
C LEU A 794 -7.07 42.15 -0.49
N SER A 795 -7.50 42.72 0.63
CA SER A 795 -6.68 43.66 1.40
C SER A 795 -5.46 42.95 2.03
N PRO A 796 -4.42 43.68 2.47
CA PRO A 796 -3.23 43.07 3.09
C PRO A 796 -3.55 42.16 4.28
N GLU A 797 -4.48 42.57 5.15
CA GLU A 797 -4.95 41.77 6.28
C GLU A 797 -5.73 40.53 5.84
N GLU A 798 -6.63 40.65 4.86
CA GLU A 798 -7.40 39.55 4.30
C GLU A 798 -6.50 38.50 3.64
N PHE A 799 -5.53 38.96 2.85
CA PHE A 799 -4.54 38.09 2.21
C PHE A 799 -3.75 37.29 3.27
N PHE A 800 -3.32 37.95 4.35
CA PHE A 800 -2.58 37.29 5.42
C PHE A 800 -3.45 36.25 6.16
N PHE A 801 -4.72 36.57 6.45
CA PHE A 801 -5.64 35.61 7.06
C PHE A 801 -5.93 34.41 6.14
N HIS A 802 -6.06 34.64 4.85
CA HIS A 802 -6.23 33.57 3.88
C HIS A 802 -4.99 32.66 3.81
N ALA A 803 -3.78 33.25 3.83
CA ALA A 803 -2.53 32.49 3.87
C ALA A 803 -2.39 31.62 5.13
N ILE A 804 -2.87 32.10 6.29
CA ILE A 804 -2.91 31.31 7.53
C ILE A 804 -3.77 30.05 7.34
N SER A 805 -4.97 30.19 6.78
CA SER A 805 -5.87 29.04 6.55
C SER A 805 -5.31 28.09 5.49
N GLY A 806 -4.70 28.63 4.42
CA GLY A 806 -4.02 27.81 3.40
C GLY A 806 -2.93 26.92 3.98
N ARG A 807 -2.17 27.40 4.98
CA ARG A 807 -1.12 26.62 5.65
C ARG A 807 -1.66 25.45 6.46
N GLU A 808 -2.86 25.56 7.02
CA GLU A 808 -3.51 24.43 7.69
C GLU A 808 -3.77 23.29 6.70
N GLY A 809 -4.34 23.59 5.53
CA GLY A 809 -4.63 22.58 4.50
C GLY A 809 -3.38 21.80 4.06
N LEU A 810 -2.25 22.50 3.88
CA LEU A 810 -0.97 21.86 3.53
C LEU A 810 -0.45 20.93 4.63
N VAL A 811 -0.51 21.37 5.89
CA VAL A 811 -0.01 20.58 7.04
C VAL A 811 -0.90 19.38 7.32
N ASP A 812 -2.22 19.56 7.31
CA ASP A 812 -3.18 18.48 7.59
C ASP A 812 -3.07 17.35 6.56
N THR A 813 -2.92 17.71 5.27
CA THR A 813 -2.75 16.75 4.18
C THR A 813 -1.48 15.92 4.37
N ALA A 814 -0.37 16.56 4.75
CA ALA A 814 0.91 15.87 4.98
C ALA A 814 0.86 14.95 6.21
N VAL A 815 0.30 15.41 7.33
CA VAL A 815 0.30 14.67 8.61
C VAL A 815 -0.66 13.47 8.58
N ARG A 816 -1.85 13.61 7.96
CA ARG A 816 -2.85 12.54 7.91
C ARG A 816 -2.36 11.30 7.16
N THR A 817 -1.49 11.49 6.18
CA THR A 817 -0.92 10.40 5.36
C THR A 817 -0.17 9.38 6.21
N ALA A 818 0.61 9.83 7.20
CA ALA A 818 1.39 8.94 8.06
C ALA A 818 0.50 8.05 8.96
N GLN A 819 -0.56 8.63 9.55
CA GLN A 819 -1.49 7.90 10.41
C GLN A 819 -2.35 6.92 9.59
N SER A 820 -2.88 7.38 8.46
CA SER A 820 -3.71 6.56 7.56
C SER A 820 -2.92 5.35 7.02
N GLY A 821 -1.70 5.57 6.52
CA GLY A 821 -0.86 4.49 6.00
C GLY A 821 -0.47 3.46 7.07
N TYR A 822 -0.17 3.91 8.30
CA TYR A 822 0.13 2.99 9.40
C TYR A 822 -1.09 2.18 9.84
N MET A 823 -2.27 2.82 9.93
CA MET A 823 -3.52 2.14 10.24
C MET A 823 -3.86 1.10 9.18
N TYR A 824 -3.80 1.47 7.90
CA TYR A 824 -4.04 0.56 6.78
C TYR A 824 -3.12 -0.66 6.86
N ARG A 825 -1.81 -0.44 7.07
CA ARG A 825 -0.84 -1.53 7.21
C ARG A 825 -1.19 -2.49 8.34
N ARG A 826 -1.60 -1.97 9.51
CA ARG A 826 -1.99 -2.81 10.65
C ARG A 826 -3.20 -3.67 10.32
N LEU A 827 -4.20 -3.11 9.64
CA LEU A 827 -5.40 -3.82 9.23
C LEU A 827 -5.08 -4.86 8.15
N GLN A 828 -4.32 -4.47 7.13
CA GLN A 828 -3.88 -5.36 6.06
C GLN A 828 -3.13 -6.58 6.62
N SER A 829 -2.13 -6.36 7.48
CA SER A 829 -1.38 -7.47 8.08
C SER A 829 -2.23 -8.37 8.98
N ALA A 830 -3.34 -7.87 9.53
CA ALA A 830 -4.25 -8.66 10.35
C ALA A 830 -5.28 -9.46 9.53
N MET A 831 -5.66 -8.96 8.34
CA MET A 831 -6.75 -9.53 7.53
C MET A 831 -6.29 -10.24 6.25
N GLN A 832 -5.01 -10.14 5.87
CA GLN A 832 -4.48 -10.73 4.63
C GLN A 832 -4.66 -12.26 4.51
N ASP A 833 -4.81 -12.96 5.64
CA ASP A 833 -4.96 -14.42 5.68
C ASP A 833 -6.43 -14.86 5.50
N PHE A 834 -7.37 -13.93 5.43
CA PHE A 834 -8.79 -14.24 5.31
C PHE A 834 -9.16 -14.56 3.86
N TYR A 835 -9.90 -15.65 3.67
CA TYR A 835 -10.44 -16.05 2.37
C TYR A 835 -11.87 -16.54 2.52
N VAL A 836 -12.63 -16.46 1.42
CA VAL A 836 -13.97 -17.04 1.31
C VAL A 836 -13.82 -18.47 0.78
N SER A 837 -14.25 -19.45 1.57
CA SER A 837 -14.25 -20.86 1.15
C SER A 837 -15.44 -21.15 0.22
N TYR A 838 -15.41 -22.30 -0.46
CA TYR A 838 -16.46 -22.68 -1.43
C TYR A 838 -17.85 -22.79 -0.81
N ASP A 839 -17.95 -23.00 0.50
CA ASP A 839 -19.22 -23.03 1.26
C ASP A 839 -19.75 -21.63 1.63
N GLY A 840 -19.06 -20.55 1.22
CA GLY A 840 -19.43 -19.17 1.53
C GLY A 840 -18.99 -18.68 2.91
N THR A 841 -18.28 -19.51 3.69
CA THR A 841 -17.72 -19.11 4.99
C THR A 841 -16.42 -18.33 4.82
N VAL A 842 -16.17 -17.37 5.71
CA VAL A 842 -14.88 -16.66 5.79
C VAL A 842 -14.01 -17.35 6.82
N ARG A 843 -12.83 -17.81 6.40
CA ARG A 843 -11.88 -18.53 7.26
C ARG A 843 -10.51 -17.86 7.22
N ASN A 844 -9.73 -18.03 8.28
CA ASN A 844 -8.32 -17.66 8.29
C ASN A 844 -7.44 -18.81 7.74
N SER A 845 -6.13 -18.57 7.63
CA SER A 845 -5.12 -19.55 7.20
C SER A 845 -5.05 -20.81 8.06
N GLU A 846 -5.47 -20.75 9.33
CA GLU A 846 -5.57 -21.90 10.26
C GLU A 846 -6.88 -22.70 10.10
N GLY A 847 -7.80 -22.27 9.23
CA GLY A 847 -9.11 -22.90 9.01
C GLY A 847 -10.18 -22.53 10.04
N LEU A 848 -9.91 -21.54 10.90
CA LEU A 848 -10.85 -21.05 11.90
C LEU A 848 -11.90 -20.16 11.23
N VAL A 849 -13.18 -20.46 11.47
CA VAL A 849 -14.32 -19.73 10.89
C VAL A 849 -14.45 -18.37 11.58
N ILE A 850 -14.34 -17.29 10.80
CA ILE A 850 -14.51 -15.91 11.23
C ILE A 850 -15.95 -15.44 10.98
N GLN A 851 -16.52 -15.79 9.82
CA GLN A 851 -17.92 -15.53 9.48
C GLN A 851 -18.54 -16.77 8.84
N TYR A 852 -19.76 -17.12 9.23
CA TYR A 852 -20.50 -18.25 8.65
C TYR A 852 -21.01 -17.96 7.24
N ARG A 853 -21.23 -16.69 6.91
CA ARG A 853 -21.59 -16.22 5.58
C ARG A 853 -20.89 -14.90 5.34
N TYR A 854 -20.17 -14.79 4.22
CA TYR A 854 -19.48 -13.56 3.86
C TYR A 854 -20.45 -12.37 3.83
N GLY A 855 -20.17 -11.33 4.61
CA GLY A 855 -20.98 -10.11 4.60
C GLY A 855 -22.45 -10.29 5.03
N GLU A 856 -22.78 -11.38 5.74
CA GLU A 856 -24.15 -11.81 6.10
C GLU A 856 -25.05 -12.24 4.92
N ASP A 857 -24.90 -11.65 3.73
CA ASP A 857 -25.71 -11.89 2.54
C ASP A 857 -24.99 -12.68 1.43
N GLY A 858 -23.67 -12.81 1.50
CA GLY A 858 -22.85 -13.49 0.50
C GLY A 858 -22.59 -12.68 -0.78
N VAL A 859 -22.83 -11.36 -0.78
CA VAL A 859 -22.72 -10.52 -1.98
C VAL A 859 -21.43 -9.69 -1.95
N ASP A 860 -20.64 -9.77 -3.02
CA ASP A 860 -19.49 -8.89 -3.21
C ASP A 860 -19.97 -7.44 -3.41
N PRO A 861 -19.47 -6.46 -2.62
CA PRO A 861 -19.84 -5.06 -2.78
C PRO A 861 -19.65 -4.52 -4.21
N SER A 862 -18.65 -5.01 -4.96
CA SER A 862 -18.43 -4.60 -6.36
C SER A 862 -19.53 -5.06 -7.32
N ARG A 863 -20.30 -6.09 -6.96
CA ARG A 863 -21.42 -6.65 -7.72
C ARG A 863 -22.79 -6.22 -7.17
N SER A 864 -22.81 -5.55 -6.01
CA SER A 864 -24.02 -4.99 -5.40
C SER A 864 -24.47 -3.69 -6.09
N ASP A 865 -25.74 -3.30 -5.91
CA ASP A 865 -26.23 -1.97 -6.29
C ASP A 865 -26.01 -1.00 -5.12
N HIS A 866 -24.80 -0.45 -5.03
CA HIS A 866 -24.39 0.48 -3.98
C HIS A 866 -24.65 -0.05 -2.54
N GLY A 867 -24.28 -1.30 -2.28
CA GLY A 867 -24.44 -1.97 -0.99
C GLY A 867 -25.77 -2.71 -0.80
N LYS A 868 -26.73 -2.57 -1.73
CA LYS A 868 -27.92 -3.43 -1.76
C LYS A 868 -27.63 -4.70 -2.59
N PRO A 869 -27.95 -5.90 -2.07
CA PRO A 869 -27.88 -7.14 -2.85
C PRO A 869 -28.70 -7.07 -4.14
N VAL A 870 -29.94 -6.57 -4.02
CA VAL A 870 -30.88 -6.37 -5.12
C VAL A 870 -31.69 -5.11 -4.80
N ASP A 871 -31.70 -4.14 -5.71
CA ASP A 871 -32.56 -2.95 -5.58
C ASP A 871 -33.93 -3.24 -6.23
N VAL A 872 -34.86 -3.72 -5.40
CA VAL A 872 -36.21 -4.11 -5.84
C VAL A 872 -37.01 -2.90 -6.33
N ASP A 873 -36.91 -1.75 -5.65
CA ASP A 873 -37.67 -0.54 -6.00
C ASP A 873 -37.28 -0.05 -7.40
N LYS A 874 -35.98 -0.07 -7.69
CA LYS A 874 -35.45 0.30 -9.00
C LYS A 874 -35.89 -0.66 -10.09
N LEU A 875 -35.88 -1.97 -9.82
CA LEU A 875 -36.38 -2.97 -10.76
C LEU A 875 -37.88 -2.78 -11.05
N ILE A 876 -38.69 -2.53 -10.01
CA ILE A 876 -40.13 -2.25 -10.16
C ILE A 876 -40.32 -0.98 -11.00
N LYS A 877 -39.64 0.13 -10.65
CA LYS A 877 -39.71 1.39 -11.41
C LYS A 877 -39.34 1.19 -12.88
N LYS A 878 -38.31 0.40 -13.15
CA LYS A 878 -37.89 0.07 -14.51
C LYS A 878 -38.98 -0.69 -15.27
N VAL A 879 -39.58 -1.71 -14.65
CA VAL A 879 -40.65 -2.51 -15.28
C VAL A 879 -41.93 -1.69 -15.49
N LEU A 880 -42.31 -0.85 -14.54
CA LEU A 880 -43.48 0.03 -14.65
C LEU A 880 -43.27 1.11 -15.73
N ALA A 881 -42.09 1.72 -15.79
CA ALA A 881 -41.72 2.66 -16.85
C ALA A 881 -41.76 2.00 -18.25
N MET A 882 -41.45 0.70 -18.35
CA MET A 882 -41.62 -0.06 -19.60
C MET A 882 -43.10 -0.21 -19.99
N ARG A 883 -44.00 -0.40 -19.03
CA ARG A 883 -45.45 -0.56 -19.25
C ARG A 883 -46.21 0.74 -19.48
N GLY A 884 -45.60 1.89 -19.15
CA GLY A 884 -46.28 3.19 -19.22
C GLY A 884 -47.35 3.39 -18.14
N GLU A 885 -47.38 2.51 -17.13
CA GLU A 885 -48.30 2.58 -15.99
C GLU A 885 -47.72 3.56 -14.95
N ARG A 886 -48.47 4.63 -14.65
CA ARG A 886 -48.07 5.64 -13.65
C ARG A 886 -48.23 5.07 -12.24
N HIS A 887 -47.33 5.46 -11.33
CA HIS A 887 -47.55 5.30 -9.90
C HIS A 887 -48.75 6.15 -9.47
N GLU A 888 -49.82 5.52 -9.00
CA GLU A 888 -50.65 6.09 -7.94
C GLU A 888 -50.02 5.78 -6.58
#